data_AF-A0A8C2ERL5-F1
#
_entry.id   AF-A0A8C2ERL5-F1
#
_cell.length_a   1.000
_cell.length_b   1.000
_cell.length_c   1.000
_cell.angle_alpha   90.00
_cell.angle_beta   90.00
_cell.angle_gamma   90.00
#
_symmetry.space_group_name_H-M   'P 1'
#
loop_
_entity.id
_entity.type
_entity.pdbx_description
1 polymer ?
#
loop_
_entity_poly.entity_id
_entity_poly.type
_entity_poly.pdbx_seq_one_letter_code
_entity_poly.pdbx_strand_id
1 'polypeptide(L)'
;MTRALVYVGVLIAIMAVMEARPKSAEPKCKSGPVDLVFIIDGSRSVRAHEFETMRKFMIDIIHELDIGLEATRVGVVQYSSQVQNVFSLKAFSKSAQMVKAINEIIPLAQGTMTGLAIRYAMNVAFSAEEGARPNVPHVAVIVTDGRPQDRVAEVAAAARESGIEIYAVGVARADMTSLRAMASPPFEDHVFLVERFDLIHQFGLQFQDKLCGMDLCLESDHGCEHICESSPGSYHCLCLPGYTLNEDGKTCTPIDLCAEGKHDCDQICIASPGSFSCDCNTGYMLNDDKRTCTMIDYCSFGNDSCEHQCVSVLNGFNCHCNEGYSLNDDLKTCTMIDYCSFGNDSCEHECVSVLQSFYCRCHEGYTLNEDETTCTMIDYCSFGNDSCEHECVSVLNGFNCRCNDGYSLNADMKTCLMIDYCSFGNDSCEHECVSVLKGFHCRCKDGYTLNDDKKTCTMIDYCSFGNHSCDHHCVSVLNGFYCHCNEGYTLQEDGKTCQSDNLCNTVEHGCEHQCVSTPGSYHCICPEGHVLQDDGKSCGTCRSSNIDLVLLIDGSKSVRPQNFELVKQFVNQVVDQLDVSPKGTRVGLVQYSSRVRTEFPLSMYQTKEEIKKAVMNVDYMEKGTMTGLALKHMVENSFSEADGARPAEKNIPRVGLVFTDGRSQDDIQEWAKKAKEAGITMYAVGVGKAVEDELREIASEPMEKHFFYTADFTAISQIAENLKLNVCAAESQGEIEVKDPCACESLVEFQQVTMSTLDQLNQKLSAMTKRLEVLESQLLTRK
;
A
#
# COMPACT_ATOMS: atom_id res chain seq x y z
N MET A 1 19.47 43.69 71.69
CA MET A 1 18.51 42.86 70.92
C MET A 1 17.51 43.78 70.23
N THR A 2 17.63 44.02 68.91
CA THR A 2 16.57 44.51 67.97
C THR A 2 17.10 45.17 66.68
N ARG A 3 18.43 45.33 66.47
CA ARG A 3 18.98 45.83 65.19
C ARG A 3 19.90 44.87 64.41
N ALA A 4 20.42 43.82 65.04
CA ALA A 4 21.27 42.82 64.37
C ALA A 4 20.49 41.66 63.71
N LEU A 5 19.22 41.46 64.07
CA LEU A 5 18.37 40.40 63.52
C LEU A 5 17.69 40.77 62.18
N VAL A 6 17.67 42.06 61.84
CA VAL A 6 17.02 42.53 60.59
C VAL A 6 17.98 42.42 59.39
N TYR A 7 19.29 42.59 59.59
CA TYR A 7 20.27 42.53 58.49
C TYR A 7 20.61 41.11 58.03
N VAL A 8 20.52 40.10 58.91
CA VAL A 8 20.74 38.69 58.53
C VAL A 8 19.54 38.11 57.78
N GLY A 9 18.32 38.58 58.09
CA GLY A 9 17.10 38.17 57.37
C GLY A 9 17.03 38.71 55.93
N VAL A 10 17.53 39.92 55.69
CA VAL A 10 17.51 40.53 54.35
C VAL A 10 18.60 39.96 53.42
N LEU A 11 19.76 39.55 53.95
CA LEU A 11 20.83 38.93 53.15
C LEU A 11 20.52 37.47 52.75
N ILE A 12 19.80 36.71 53.58
CA ILE A 12 19.35 35.35 53.24
C ILE A 12 18.18 35.40 52.24
N ALA A 13 17.33 36.43 52.30
CA ALA A 13 16.28 36.65 51.30
C ALA A 13 16.80 37.11 49.93
N ILE A 14 17.98 37.74 49.85
CA ILE A 14 18.56 38.19 48.57
C ILE A 14 19.39 37.08 47.89
N MET A 15 19.96 36.12 48.64
CA MET A 15 20.60 34.94 48.02
C MET A 15 19.62 33.84 47.59
N ALA A 16 18.38 33.83 48.09
CA ALA A 16 17.33 32.91 47.65
C ALA A 16 16.57 33.36 46.39
N VAL A 17 16.95 34.50 45.78
CA VAL A 17 16.29 35.06 44.58
C VAL A 17 17.17 34.95 43.32
N MET A 18 18.28 34.21 43.36
CA MET A 18 19.15 34.00 42.17
C MET A 18 19.27 32.56 41.66
N GLU A 19 18.51 31.59 42.20
CA GLU A 19 18.33 30.26 41.60
C GLU A 19 16.85 29.87 41.55
N ALA A 20 16.08 30.70 40.85
CA ALA A 20 14.96 30.20 40.05
C ALA A 20 14.82 31.15 38.88
N ARG A 21 15.55 30.85 37.79
CA ARG A 21 15.02 31.21 36.47
C ARG A 21 13.58 30.69 36.46
N PRO A 22 12.56 31.52 36.15
CA PRO A 22 11.28 30.93 35.81
C PRO A 22 11.60 29.90 34.72
N LYS A 23 11.25 28.62 34.94
CA LYS A 23 11.08 27.72 33.80
C LYS A 23 10.18 28.50 32.87
N SER A 24 10.73 28.92 31.73
CA SER A 24 9.94 29.47 30.64
C SER A 24 8.76 28.52 30.50
N ALA A 25 7.54 29.04 30.66
CA ALA A 25 6.37 28.32 30.21
C ALA A 25 6.68 27.94 28.76
N GLU A 26 6.77 26.64 28.51
CA GLU A 26 6.96 26.11 27.17
C GLU A 26 5.92 26.76 26.25
N PRO A 27 6.30 27.08 25.00
CA PRO A 27 5.43 27.84 24.12
C PRO A 27 4.13 27.06 23.93
N LYS A 28 3.02 27.63 24.40
CA LYS A 28 1.69 27.18 24.00
C LYS A 28 1.65 27.13 22.48
N CYS A 29 1.12 26.04 21.96
CA CYS A 29 0.84 25.84 20.55
C CYS A 29 0.21 27.10 19.94
N LYS A 30 0.91 27.77 19.02
CA LYS A 30 0.32 28.82 18.17
C LYS A 30 -0.17 28.20 16.87
N SER A 31 -1.20 27.37 16.96
CA SER A 31 -1.94 26.97 15.77
C SER A 31 -2.72 28.19 15.23
N GLY A 32 -2.92 28.26 13.91
CA GLY A 32 -3.83 29.24 13.32
C GLY A 32 -5.27 29.07 13.87
N PRO A 33 -6.21 29.97 13.52
CA PRO A 33 -7.60 29.76 13.87
C PRO A 33 -8.09 28.42 13.29
N VAL A 34 -8.62 27.53 14.14
CA VAL A 34 -9.15 26.21 13.78
C VAL A 34 -10.49 25.99 14.50
N ASP A 35 -11.45 25.36 13.84
CA ASP A 35 -12.69 24.90 14.47
C ASP A 35 -12.59 23.38 14.66
N LEU A 36 -12.43 22.94 15.92
CA LEU A 36 -12.19 21.56 16.32
C LEU A 36 -13.43 20.98 16.98
N VAL A 37 -13.94 19.85 16.50
CA VAL A 37 -15.05 19.13 17.13
C VAL A 37 -14.62 17.72 17.53
N PHE A 38 -14.67 17.43 18.82
CA PHE A 38 -14.51 16.06 19.33
C PHE A 38 -15.83 15.30 19.20
N ILE A 39 -15.79 14.14 18.56
CA ILE A 39 -16.91 13.22 18.40
C ILE A 39 -16.58 11.96 19.20
N ILE A 40 -17.16 11.86 20.39
CA ILE A 40 -16.81 10.81 21.36
C ILE A 40 -17.86 9.71 21.44
N ASP A 41 -17.38 8.47 21.46
CA ASP A 41 -18.21 7.30 21.65
C ASP A 41 -18.64 7.16 23.13
N GLY A 42 -19.94 7.26 23.36
CA GLY A 42 -20.57 7.00 24.66
C GLY A 42 -21.43 5.75 24.65
N SER A 43 -21.12 4.77 23.80
CA SER A 43 -21.82 3.49 23.68
C SER A 43 -21.59 2.57 24.89
N ARG A 44 -22.31 1.46 24.91
CA ARG A 44 -22.25 0.47 25.99
C ARG A 44 -20.90 -0.29 26.04
N SER A 45 -20.17 -0.37 24.93
CA SER A 45 -18.88 -1.06 24.90
C SER A 45 -17.83 -0.32 25.72
N VAL A 46 -17.93 1.01 25.77
CA VAL A 46 -17.06 1.88 26.56
C VAL A 46 -17.40 1.79 28.05
N ARG A 47 -16.47 1.28 28.86
CA ARG A 47 -16.59 1.20 30.31
C ARG A 47 -16.41 2.59 30.95
N ALA A 48 -16.92 2.75 32.18
CA ALA A 48 -16.87 4.05 32.88
C ALA A 48 -15.44 4.59 33.08
N HIS A 49 -14.44 3.73 33.29
CA HIS A 49 -13.05 4.16 33.41
C HIS A 49 -12.43 4.52 32.06
N GLU A 50 -12.78 3.82 30.99
CA GLU A 50 -12.34 4.12 29.62
C GLU A 50 -12.91 5.47 29.16
N PHE A 51 -14.17 5.74 29.51
CA PHE A 51 -14.80 7.04 29.30
C PHE A 51 -14.11 8.16 30.11
N GLU A 52 -13.65 7.86 31.32
CA GLU A 52 -12.84 8.80 32.12
C GLU A 52 -11.50 9.10 31.45
N THR A 53 -10.84 8.09 30.89
CA THR A 53 -9.60 8.28 30.14
C THR A 53 -9.84 9.11 28.88
N MET A 54 -10.94 8.93 28.17
CA MET A 54 -11.34 9.82 27.06
C MET A 54 -11.58 11.26 27.51
N ARG A 55 -12.19 11.48 28.68
CA ARG A 55 -12.37 12.82 29.24
C ARG A 55 -11.03 13.48 29.53
N LYS A 56 -10.12 12.77 30.19
CA LYS A 56 -8.76 13.26 30.47
C LYS A 56 -8.02 13.60 29.20
N PHE A 57 -8.08 12.71 28.20
CA PHE A 57 -7.49 12.92 26.89
C PHE A 57 -7.99 14.21 26.21
N MET A 58 -9.30 14.47 26.19
CA MET A 58 -9.83 15.73 25.65
C MET A 58 -9.35 16.95 26.45
N ILE A 59 -9.30 16.83 27.77
CA ILE A 59 -8.85 17.89 28.68
C ILE A 59 -7.36 18.20 28.43
N ASP A 60 -6.53 17.18 28.27
CA ASP A 60 -5.10 17.30 28.00
C ASP A 60 -4.89 18.08 26.68
N ILE A 61 -5.58 17.71 25.60
CA ILE A 61 -5.50 18.46 24.33
C ILE A 61 -5.98 19.91 24.51
N ILE A 62 -7.09 20.14 25.20
CA ILE A 62 -7.63 21.51 25.42
C ILE A 62 -6.68 22.38 26.25
N HIS A 63 -5.88 21.79 27.14
CA HIS A 63 -4.87 22.54 27.89
C HIS A 63 -3.71 23.02 27.03
N GLU A 64 -3.38 22.27 25.99
CA GLU A 64 -2.29 22.56 25.06
C GLU A 64 -2.68 23.51 23.91
N LEU A 65 -3.98 23.63 23.61
CA LEU A 65 -4.51 24.49 22.54
C LEU A 65 -4.67 25.96 22.97
N ASP A 66 -4.45 26.90 22.03
CA ASP A 66 -4.77 28.31 22.20
C ASP A 66 -6.26 28.59 21.95
N ILE A 67 -7.07 28.41 23.01
CA ILE A 67 -8.53 28.58 22.95
C ILE A 67 -8.91 30.07 22.94
N GLY A 68 -9.63 30.49 21.90
CA GLY A 68 -10.12 31.85 21.77
C GLY A 68 -11.10 32.05 20.62
N LEU A 69 -11.85 33.17 20.65
CA LEU A 69 -12.85 33.48 19.62
C LEU A 69 -12.22 33.69 18.23
N GLU A 70 -10.99 34.20 18.20
CA GLU A 70 -10.18 34.44 16.99
C GLU A 70 -9.04 33.41 16.83
N ALA A 71 -8.98 32.39 17.70
CA ALA A 71 -7.98 31.32 17.70
C ALA A 71 -8.68 29.98 17.51
N THR A 72 -8.42 28.96 18.33
CA THR A 72 -9.11 27.67 18.25
C THR A 72 -10.46 27.70 18.96
N ARG A 73 -11.52 27.27 18.26
CA ARG A 73 -12.85 27.01 18.84
C ARG A 73 -13.04 25.51 18.98
N VAL A 74 -13.58 25.06 20.12
CA VAL A 74 -13.76 23.63 20.41
C VAL A 74 -15.23 23.33 20.66
N GLY A 75 -15.73 22.29 20.01
CA GLY A 75 -17.04 21.68 20.26
C GLY A 75 -16.89 20.22 20.69
N VAL A 76 -17.87 19.71 21.43
CA VAL A 76 -17.90 18.29 21.84
C VAL A 76 -19.28 17.72 21.55
N VAL A 77 -19.28 16.62 20.80
CA VAL A 77 -20.44 15.84 20.42
C VAL A 77 -20.25 14.42 20.93
N GLN A 78 -21.22 13.92 21.67
CA GLN A 78 -21.22 12.54 22.13
C GLN A 78 -22.23 11.73 21.32
N TYR A 79 -21.89 10.49 20.95
CA TYR A 79 -22.79 9.62 20.23
C TYR A 79 -22.94 8.23 20.86
N SER A 80 -24.06 7.59 20.58
CA SER A 80 -24.30 6.17 20.83
C SER A 80 -25.33 5.67 19.78
N SER A 81 -26.52 5.24 20.19
CA SER A 81 -27.68 5.10 19.27
C SER A 81 -28.32 6.45 18.90
N GLN A 82 -27.98 7.51 19.64
CA GLN A 82 -28.41 8.89 19.39
C GLN A 82 -27.19 9.81 19.51
N VAL A 83 -27.28 11.01 18.92
CA VAL A 83 -26.22 12.02 18.98
C VAL A 83 -26.66 13.15 19.90
N GLN A 84 -25.78 13.53 20.82
CA GLN A 84 -25.98 14.62 21.77
C GLN A 84 -24.87 15.66 21.59
N ASN A 85 -25.26 16.90 21.28
CA ASN A 85 -24.36 18.04 21.34
C ASN A 85 -24.12 18.41 22.80
N VAL A 86 -22.91 18.18 23.31
CA VAL A 86 -22.54 18.52 24.69
C VAL A 86 -22.35 20.03 24.78
N PHE A 87 -21.55 20.59 23.87
CA PHE A 87 -21.46 22.03 23.65
C PHE A 87 -20.92 22.35 22.25
N SER A 88 -21.39 23.47 21.72
CA SER A 88 -21.09 23.98 20.38
C SER A 88 -19.79 24.79 20.32
N LEU A 89 -19.26 25.05 19.12
CA LEU A 89 -18.06 25.87 18.88
C LEU A 89 -18.16 27.30 19.46
N LYS A 90 -19.37 27.87 19.56
CA LYS A 90 -19.62 29.19 20.17
C LYS A 90 -19.82 29.18 21.69
N ALA A 91 -19.90 28.02 22.34
CA ALA A 91 -20.40 27.91 23.72
C ALA A 91 -19.41 28.47 24.75
N PHE A 92 -18.12 28.25 24.55
CA PHE A 92 -17.08 28.62 25.50
C PHE A 92 -15.91 29.29 24.79
N SER A 93 -15.31 30.28 25.44
CA SER A 93 -14.12 31.00 24.96
C SER A 93 -12.91 30.86 25.87
N LYS A 94 -13.01 30.02 26.92
CA LYS A 94 -11.95 29.75 27.90
C LYS A 94 -11.87 28.26 28.20
N SER A 95 -10.66 27.71 28.18
CA SER A 95 -10.38 26.29 28.46
C SER A 95 -10.97 25.82 29.80
N ALA A 96 -10.86 26.64 30.86
CA ALA A 96 -11.41 26.31 32.18
C ALA A 96 -12.93 26.02 32.18
N GLN A 97 -13.70 26.68 31.30
CA GLN A 97 -15.15 26.43 31.17
C GLN A 97 -15.43 25.15 30.40
N MET A 98 -14.65 24.89 29.34
CA MET A 98 -14.73 23.66 28.55
C MET A 98 -14.40 22.44 29.40
N VAL A 99 -13.32 22.49 30.18
CA VAL A 99 -12.91 21.41 31.09
C VAL A 99 -14.01 21.11 32.11
N LYS A 100 -14.68 22.12 32.64
CA LYS A 100 -15.82 21.91 33.54
C LYS A 100 -16.96 21.19 32.83
N ALA A 101 -17.33 21.63 31.62
CA ALA A 101 -18.40 21.00 30.83
C ALA A 101 -18.06 19.54 30.47
N ILE A 102 -16.80 19.25 30.13
CA ILE A 102 -16.33 17.89 29.80
C ILE A 102 -16.42 16.95 31.01
N ASN A 103 -16.04 17.44 32.20
CA ASN A 103 -16.14 16.64 33.42
C ASN A 103 -17.60 16.30 33.80
N GLU A 104 -18.58 17.08 33.34
CA GLU A 104 -20.01 16.88 33.62
C GLU A 104 -20.70 15.95 32.58
N ILE A 105 -19.97 15.45 31.56
CA ILE A 105 -20.53 14.56 30.54
C ILE A 105 -20.96 13.21 31.14
N ILE A 106 -22.14 12.72 30.74
CA ILE A 106 -22.68 11.42 31.16
C ILE A 106 -22.74 10.47 29.95
N PRO A 107 -22.10 9.28 30.00
CA PRO A 107 -22.16 8.30 28.91
C PRO A 107 -23.60 7.80 28.67
N LEU A 108 -23.99 7.62 27.40
CA LEU A 108 -25.34 7.23 27.00
C LEU A 108 -25.57 5.71 27.14
N ALA A 109 -24.51 4.90 27.02
CA ALA A 109 -24.48 3.45 27.18
C ALA A 109 -25.46 2.67 26.26
N GLN A 110 -25.62 3.11 25.01
CA GLN A 110 -26.46 2.45 23.99
C GLN A 110 -25.62 1.83 22.85
N GLY A 111 -26.10 1.84 21.60
CA GLY A 111 -25.38 1.31 20.42
C GLY A 111 -24.29 2.25 19.90
N THR A 112 -23.75 1.96 18.71
CA THR A 112 -22.57 2.65 18.13
C THR A 112 -22.87 3.12 16.71
N MET A 113 -23.67 4.18 16.57
CA MET A 113 -24.09 4.77 15.28
C MET A 113 -23.13 5.88 14.85
N THR A 114 -21.91 5.52 14.44
CA THR A 114 -20.84 6.47 14.10
C THR A 114 -21.17 7.25 12.82
N GLY A 115 -21.85 6.65 11.84
CA GLY A 115 -22.28 7.34 10.62
C GLY A 115 -23.28 8.45 10.91
N LEU A 116 -24.21 8.21 11.84
CA LEU A 116 -25.12 9.24 12.35
C LEU A 116 -24.37 10.41 13.00
N ALA A 117 -23.30 10.13 13.74
CA ALA A 117 -22.47 11.15 14.39
C ALA A 117 -21.73 12.02 13.37
N ILE A 118 -21.12 11.42 12.35
CA ILE A 118 -20.45 12.16 11.26
C ILE A 118 -21.45 13.05 10.52
N ARG A 119 -22.64 12.53 10.21
CA ARG A 119 -23.70 13.32 9.57
C ARG A 119 -24.14 14.50 10.43
N TYR A 120 -24.24 14.31 11.74
CA TYR A 120 -24.57 15.38 12.67
C TYR A 120 -23.46 16.43 12.73
N ALA A 121 -22.20 16.01 12.72
CA ALA A 121 -21.07 16.93 12.70
C ALA A 121 -21.10 17.82 11.45
N MET A 122 -21.27 17.22 10.27
CA MET A 122 -21.36 17.92 8.99
C MET A 122 -22.53 18.90 8.92
N ASN A 123 -23.73 18.48 9.32
CA ASN A 123 -24.95 19.29 9.14
C ASN A 123 -25.23 20.28 10.27
N VAL A 124 -24.71 20.02 11.48
CA VAL A 124 -25.06 20.78 12.69
C VAL A 124 -23.82 21.32 13.38
N ALA A 125 -22.88 20.46 13.80
CA ALA A 125 -21.75 20.92 14.61
C ALA A 125 -20.85 21.92 13.89
N PHE A 126 -20.63 21.74 12.58
CA PHE A 126 -19.89 22.65 11.70
C PHE A 126 -20.79 23.67 10.97
N SER A 127 -22.01 23.91 11.47
CA SER A 127 -22.87 24.95 10.93
C SER A 127 -22.46 26.34 11.46
N ALA A 128 -22.72 27.38 10.67
CA ALA A 128 -22.56 28.76 11.11
C ALA A 128 -23.43 29.09 12.34
N GLU A 129 -24.58 28.41 12.49
CA GLU A 129 -25.45 28.56 13.65
C GLU A 129 -24.77 28.07 14.94
N GLU A 130 -23.99 26.99 14.87
CA GLU A 130 -23.25 26.42 16.02
C GLU A 130 -21.88 27.06 16.26
N GLY A 131 -21.49 28.02 15.40
CA GLY A 131 -20.30 28.86 15.58
C GLY A 131 -19.12 28.52 14.67
N ALA A 132 -19.32 27.68 13.65
CA ALA A 132 -18.30 27.38 12.66
C ALA A 132 -18.04 28.58 11.73
N ARG A 133 -16.76 28.76 11.36
CA ARG A 133 -16.28 29.84 10.51
C ARG A 133 -16.01 29.31 9.10
N PRO A 134 -16.48 29.99 8.03
CA PRO A 134 -16.38 29.47 6.66
C PRO A 134 -14.96 29.47 6.09
N ASN A 135 -14.04 30.29 6.62
CA ASN A 135 -12.66 30.43 6.12
C ASN A 135 -11.62 29.90 7.11
N VAL A 136 -12.00 28.89 7.90
CA VAL A 136 -11.19 28.31 8.97
C VAL A 136 -11.25 26.79 8.83
N PRO A 137 -10.13 26.06 8.98
CA PRO A 137 -10.13 24.60 8.91
C PRO A 137 -11.10 23.98 9.92
N HIS A 138 -11.93 23.05 9.43
CA HIS A 138 -12.86 22.26 10.24
C HIS A 138 -12.27 20.88 10.51
N VAL A 139 -11.91 20.61 11.76
CA VAL A 139 -11.25 19.36 12.17
C VAL A 139 -12.17 18.56 13.07
N ALA A 140 -12.48 17.32 12.69
CA ALA A 140 -13.27 16.38 13.46
C ALA A 140 -12.38 15.27 14.02
N VAL A 141 -12.35 15.10 15.35
CA VAL A 141 -11.64 14.00 16.01
C VAL A 141 -12.65 12.99 16.51
N ILE A 142 -12.72 11.84 15.87
CA ILE A 142 -13.62 10.74 16.22
C ILE A 142 -12.88 9.76 17.12
N VAL A 143 -13.39 9.52 18.32
CA VAL A 143 -12.84 8.51 19.25
C VAL A 143 -13.86 7.39 19.43
N THR A 144 -13.49 6.16 19.05
CA THR A 144 -14.38 4.98 19.06
C THR A 144 -13.66 3.73 19.60
N ASP A 145 -14.39 2.86 20.32
CA ASP A 145 -13.86 1.60 20.87
C ASP A 145 -14.33 0.35 20.10
N GLY A 146 -15.19 0.54 19.09
CA GLY A 146 -15.89 -0.55 18.44
C GLY A 146 -16.24 -0.30 16.97
N ARG A 147 -16.75 -1.36 16.34
CA ARG A 147 -17.22 -1.31 14.95
C ARG A 147 -18.54 -0.54 14.85
N PRO A 148 -18.68 0.36 13.86
CA PRO A 148 -19.93 1.07 13.65
C PRO A 148 -21.07 0.10 13.30
N GLN A 149 -22.27 0.39 13.78
CA GLN A 149 -23.49 -0.38 13.50
C GLN A 149 -24.24 0.14 12.26
N ASP A 150 -23.77 1.21 11.66
CA ASP A 150 -24.28 1.86 10.46
C ASP A 150 -23.19 2.07 9.40
N ARG A 151 -23.60 2.50 8.19
CA ARG A 151 -22.69 2.70 7.06
C ARG A 151 -21.95 4.04 7.22
N VAL A 152 -20.64 3.99 7.41
CA VAL A 152 -19.81 5.17 7.66
C VAL A 152 -19.13 5.73 6.40
N ALA A 153 -18.81 4.90 5.41
CA ALA A 153 -17.98 5.29 4.27
C ALA A 153 -18.60 6.42 3.41
N GLU A 154 -19.89 6.31 3.07
CA GLU A 154 -20.59 7.29 2.23
C GLU A 154 -20.73 8.65 2.95
N VAL A 155 -21.03 8.63 4.25
CA VAL A 155 -21.21 9.86 5.05
C VAL A 155 -19.87 10.53 5.33
N ALA A 156 -18.82 9.76 5.60
CA ALA A 156 -17.47 10.27 5.77
C ALA A 156 -16.94 10.90 4.47
N ALA A 157 -17.23 10.29 3.31
CA ALA A 157 -16.89 10.89 2.01
C ALA A 157 -17.56 12.26 1.81
N ALA A 158 -18.87 12.36 2.07
CA ALA A 158 -19.58 13.63 1.99
C ALA A 158 -19.03 14.69 2.97
N ALA A 159 -18.65 14.29 4.18
CA ALA A 159 -18.04 15.19 5.16
C ALA A 159 -16.67 15.71 4.68
N ARG A 160 -15.84 14.83 4.09
CA ARG A 160 -14.55 15.23 3.49
C ARG A 160 -14.72 16.17 2.30
N GLU A 161 -15.69 15.90 1.42
CA GLU A 161 -16.04 16.78 0.29
C GLU A 161 -16.52 18.16 0.75
N SER A 162 -17.13 18.24 1.94
CA SER A 162 -17.52 19.52 2.55
C SER A 162 -16.36 20.30 3.20
N GLY A 163 -15.13 19.78 3.14
CA GLY A 163 -13.93 20.41 3.69
C GLY A 163 -13.66 20.08 5.17
N ILE A 164 -14.27 19.02 5.72
CA ILE A 164 -14.03 18.57 7.09
C ILE A 164 -12.92 17.53 7.10
N GLU A 165 -11.86 17.81 7.86
CA GLU A 165 -10.73 16.91 8.06
C GLU A 165 -11.01 15.96 9.23
N ILE A 166 -11.01 14.65 8.98
CA ILE A 166 -11.44 13.64 9.96
C ILE A 166 -10.25 12.83 10.46
N TYR A 167 -9.98 12.94 11.76
CA TYR A 167 -9.04 12.09 12.50
C TYR A 167 -9.82 10.97 13.20
N ALA A 168 -9.52 9.72 12.88
CA ALA A 168 -10.17 8.55 13.46
C ALA A 168 -9.23 7.86 14.46
N VAL A 169 -9.63 7.88 15.74
CA VAL A 169 -8.93 7.24 16.85
C VAL A 169 -9.72 6.01 17.27
N GLY A 170 -9.20 4.85 16.92
CA GLY A 170 -9.71 3.57 17.37
C GLY A 170 -8.99 3.10 18.63
N VAL A 171 -9.74 2.64 19.62
CA VAL A 171 -9.17 2.08 20.85
C VAL A 171 -9.58 0.62 21.02
N ALA A 172 -8.65 -0.22 21.44
CA ALA A 172 -8.84 -1.64 21.76
C ALA A 172 -9.45 -2.47 20.62
N ARG A 173 -10.79 -2.59 20.56
CA ARG A 173 -11.53 -3.48 19.64
C ARG A 173 -11.92 -2.80 18.32
N ALA A 174 -11.49 -1.56 18.12
CA ALA A 174 -11.74 -0.82 16.90
C ALA A 174 -11.06 -1.50 15.70
N ASP A 175 -11.76 -1.54 14.57
CA ASP A 175 -11.30 -2.23 13.38
C ASP A 175 -10.69 -1.24 12.37
N MET A 176 -9.48 -1.56 11.89
CA MET A 176 -8.72 -0.70 10.98
C MET A 176 -9.47 -0.40 9.68
N THR A 177 -10.26 -1.35 9.16
CA THR A 177 -11.03 -1.12 7.93
C THR A 177 -12.10 -0.05 8.12
N SER A 178 -12.75 -0.04 9.29
CA SER A 178 -13.77 0.94 9.63
C SER A 178 -13.17 2.32 9.91
N LEU A 179 -12.02 2.38 10.59
CA LEU A 179 -11.31 3.64 10.86
C LEU A 179 -10.83 4.31 9.57
N ARG A 180 -10.23 3.54 8.65
CA ARG A 180 -9.81 4.04 7.32
C ARG A 180 -10.98 4.52 6.47
N ALA A 181 -12.15 3.89 6.59
CA ALA A 181 -13.34 4.35 5.88
C ALA A 181 -13.84 5.72 6.36
N MET A 182 -13.56 6.09 7.61
CA MET A 182 -13.98 7.35 8.23
C MET A 182 -12.96 8.48 8.07
N ALA A 183 -11.68 8.20 8.28
CA ALA A 183 -10.62 9.20 8.29
C ALA A 183 -10.39 9.87 6.92
N SER A 184 -9.75 11.05 6.95
CA SER A 184 -9.23 11.72 5.76
C SER A 184 -7.91 11.09 5.27
N PRO A 185 -7.63 11.06 3.96
CA PRO A 185 -6.30 10.75 3.46
C PRO A 185 -5.28 11.87 3.77
N PRO A 186 -3.98 11.55 3.95
CA PRO A 186 -3.37 10.21 4.01
C PRO A 186 -3.70 9.47 5.32
N PHE A 187 -3.96 8.15 5.22
CA PHE A 187 -4.40 7.35 6.37
C PHE A 187 -3.35 7.18 7.46
N GLU A 188 -2.07 7.18 7.09
CA GLU A 188 -0.96 7.11 8.07
C GLU A 188 -0.96 8.31 9.02
N ASP A 189 -1.60 9.42 8.61
CA ASP A 189 -1.64 10.64 9.41
C ASP A 189 -2.92 10.87 10.19
N HIS A 190 -4.01 10.23 9.77
CA HIS A 190 -5.36 10.48 10.28
C HIS A 190 -6.00 9.26 10.94
N VAL A 191 -5.38 8.08 10.88
CA VAL A 191 -5.87 6.85 11.52
C VAL A 191 -4.93 6.42 12.63
N PHE A 192 -5.46 6.35 13.85
CA PHE A 192 -4.70 5.93 15.03
C PHE A 192 -5.40 4.76 15.68
N LEU A 193 -4.71 3.62 15.76
CA LEU A 193 -5.17 2.46 16.51
C LEU A 193 -4.33 2.33 17.77
N VAL A 194 -4.99 2.41 18.91
CA VAL A 194 -4.35 2.32 20.22
C VAL A 194 -4.86 1.07 20.92
N GLU A 195 -3.96 0.20 21.37
CA GLU A 195 -4.33 -1.07 22.00
C GLU A 195 -5.15 -0.88 23.30
N ARG A 196 -4.95 0.24 24.00
CA ARG A 196 -5.62 0.56 25.28
C ARG A 196 -5.88 2.05 25.43
N PHE A 197 -6.95 2.40 26.16
CA PHE A 197 -7.30 3.79 26.46
C PHE A 197 -6.17 4.54 27.17
N ASP A 198 -5.38 3.90 28.02
CA ASP A 198 -4.28 4.56 28.75
C ASP A 198 -3.12 5.00 27.85
N LEU A 199 -3.04 4.47 26.62
CA LEU A 199 -2.05 4.86 25.62
C LEU A 199 -2.57 5.96 24.68
N ILE A 200 -3.83 6.38 24.82
CA ILE A 200 -4.43 7.43 23.97
C ILE A 200 -3.72 8.78 24.14
N HIS A 201 -3.02 8.98 25.26
CA HIS A 201 -2.16 10.15 25.49
C HIS A 201 -0.98 10.22 24.50
N GLN A 202 -0.51 9.09 23.95
CA GLN A 202 0.51 9.07 22.89
C GLN A 202 -0.03 9.65 21.58
N PHE A 203 -1.29 9.37 21.25
CA PHE A 203 -1.98 10.07 20.16
C PHE A 203 -2.07 11.56 20.44
N GLY A 204 -2.39 11.96 21.68
CA GLY A 204 -2.42 13.36 22.09
C GLY A 204 -1.14 14.13 21.71
N LEU A 205 0.03 13.52 21.94
CA LEU A 205 1.33 14.10 21.56
C LEU A 205 1.55 14.14 20.04
N GLN A 206 1.23 13.07 19.31
CA GLN A 206 1.36 13.04 17.85
C GLN A 206 0.40 13.99 17.15
N PHE A 207 -0.83 14.09 17.67
CA PHE A 207 -1.86 15.00 17.21
C PHE A 207 -1.50 16.45 17.53
N GLN A 208 -0.89 16.69 18.69
CA GLN A 208 -0.33 17.98 19.06
C GLN A 208 0.83 18.38 18.14
N ASP A 209 1.81 17.50 17.90
CA ASP A 209 2.90 17.78 16.95
C ASP A 209 2.37 18.09 15.55
N LYS A 210 1.25 17.50 15.15
CA LYS A 210 0.60 17.80 13.87
C LYS A 210 -0.16 19.13 13.90
N LEU A 211 -0.99 19.38 14.92
CA LEU A 211 -1.73 20.63 15.07
C LEU A 211 -0.84 21.85 15.29
N CYS A 212 0.30 21.65 15.95
CA CYS A 212 1.21 22.70 16.44
C CYS A 212 2.52 22.77 15.67
N GLY A 213 2.86 21.73 14.92
CA GLY A 213 4.14 21.59 14.24
C GLY A 213 4.08 22.12 12.82
N MET A 214 4.56 23.36 12.73
CA MET A 214 5.37 23.86 11.61
C MET A 214 4.62 24.05 10.29
N ASP A 215 4.91 25.16 9.62
CA ASP A 215 4.49 25.36 8.24
C ASP A 215 5.25 24.33 7.38
N LEU A 216 4.60 23.19 7.06
CA LEU A 216 5.20 22.11 6.27
C LEU A 216 5.67 22.59 4.88
N CYS A 217 5.14 23.73 4.41
CA CYS A 217 5.60 24.42 3.21
C CYS A 217 6.95 25.14 3.37
N LEU A 218 7.51 25.26 4.58
CA LEU A 218 8.77 25.98 4.85
C LEU A 218 9.96 25.07 5.20
N GLU A 219 9.75 23.83 5.65
CA GLU A 219 10.84 22.95 6.12
C GLU A 219 11.04 21.63 5.34
N SER A 220 10.17 21.29 4.38
CA SER A 220 10.29 20.05 3.58
C SER A 220 10.17 20.29 2.07
N ASP A 221 10.78 19.43 1.24
CA ASP A 221 10.52 19.38 -0.21
C ASP A 221 9.13 18.75 -0.45
N HIS A 222 8.09 19.56 -0.25
CA HIS A 222 6.69 19.16 -0.28
C HIS A 222 6.19 18.82 -1.70
N GLY A 223 6.95 19.17 -2.75
CA GLY A 223 6.67 18.79 -4.13
C GLY A 223 5.38 19.39 -4.72
N CYS A 224 4.86 20.48 -4.14
CA CYS A 224 3.74 21.22 -4.74
C CYS A 224 4.25 22.06 -5.92
N GLU A 225 3.59 21.95 -7.06
CA GLU A 225 4.01 22.67 -8.27
C GLU A 225 3.78 24.18 -8.18
N HIS A 226 2.67 24.62 -7.58
CA HIS A 226 2.29 26.03 -7.50
C HIS A 226 2.25 26.58 -6.07
N ILE A 227 1.13 26.40 -5.37
CA ILE A 227 0.90 26.95 -4.04
C ILE A 227 0.86 25.78 -3.06
N CYS A 228 1.59 25.89 -1.97
CA CYS A 228 1.47 25.00 -0.82
C CYS A 228 0.75 25.76 0.29
N GLU A 229 -0.34 25.20 0.80
CA GLU A 229 -1.04 25.74 1.97
C GLU A 229 -0.93 24.73 3.10
N SER A 230 -0.27 25.13 4.19
CA SER A 230 -0.10 24.28 5.37
C SER A 230 -1.42 24.18 6.15
N SER A 231 -1.84 22.95 6.42
CA SER A 231 -2.91 22.64 7.37
C SER A 231 -2.30 22.06 8.66
N PRO A 232 -3.03 22.07 9.79
CA PRO A 232 -2.50 21.53 11.03
C PRO A 232 -2.31 20.01 10.94
N GLY A 233 -1.11 19.56 10.56
CA GLY A 233 -0.71 18.15 10.47
C GLY A 233 -0.46 17.64 9.06
N SER A 234 -0.69 18.48 8.05
CA SER A 234 -0.57 18.13 6.64
C SER A 234 -0.35 19.40 5.80
N TYR A 235 -0.26 19.26 4.48
CA TYR A 235 -0.29 20.37 3.54
C TYR A 235 -1.08 19.94 2.31
N HIS A 236 -1.77 20.87 1.68
CA HIS A 236 -2.44 20.64 0.40
C HIS A 236 -1.88 21.58 -0.66
N CYS A 237 -1.65 21.03 -1.85
CA CYS A 237 -1.20 21.82 -2.98
C CYS A 237 -2.41 22.45 -3.68
N LEU A 238 -2.33 23.76 -3.92
CA LEU A 238 -3.31 24.51 -4.69
C LEU A 238 -2.67 24.97 -6.00
N CYS A 239 -3.48 25.07 -7.04
CA CYS A 239 -3.04 25.59 -8.32
C CYS A 239 -3.38 27.08 -8.44
N LEU A 240 -2.55 27.83 -9.16
CA LEU A 240 -2.84 29.21 -9.51
C LEU A 240 -4.13 29.30 -10.34
N PRO A 241 -4.86 30.43 -10.30
CA PRO A 241 -6.05 30.62 -11.13
C PRO A 241 -5.75 30.32 -12.60
N GLY A 242 -6.57 29.45 -13.20
CA GLY A 242 -6.37 28.97 -14.57
C GLY A 242 -5.63 27.63 -14.71
N TYR A 243 -5.40 26.95 -13.60
CA TYR A 243 -4.83 25.60 -13.53
C TYR A 243 -5.71 24.68 -12.68
N THR A 244 -5.73 23.39 -13.00
CA THR A 244 -6.42 22.33 -12.26
C THR A 244 -5.42 21.41 -11.57
N LEU A 245 -5.73 21.00 -10.33
CA LEU A 245 -4.91 20.05 -9.59
C LEU A 245 -5.12 18.63 -10.12
N ASN A 246 -4.04 17.91 -10.39
CA ASN A 246 -4.07 16.55 -10.91
C ASN A 246 -4.40 15.51 -9.82
N GLU A 247 -4.71 14.28 -10.22
CA GLU A 247 -5.06 13.17 -9.29
C GLU A 247 -3.93 12.82 -8.30
N ASP A 248 -2.69 13.20 -8.59
CA ASP A 248 -1.56 13.03 -7.67
C ASP A 248 -1.58 14.01 -6.47
N GLY A 249 -2.50 14.98 -6.47
CA GLY A 249 -2.67 15.98 -5.43
C GLY A 249 -1.50 16.97 -5.31
N LYS A 250 -0.57 17.01 -6.29
CA LYS A 250 0.67 17.79 -6.22
C LYS A 250 0.97 18.62 -7.47
N THR A 251 0.67 18.10 -8.65
CA THR A 251 0.95 18.76 -9.93
C THR A 251 -0.29 19.46 -10.49
N CYS A 252 -0.07 20.50 -11.27
CA CYS A 252 -1.09 21.40 -11.78
C CYS A 252 -1.08 21.42 -13.30
N THR A 253 -2.16 21.01 -13.93
CA THR A 253 -2.33 21.14 -15.38
C THR A 253 -2.94 22.49 -15.74
N PRO A 254 -2.39 23.22 -16.73
CA PRO A 254 -3.02 24.44 -17.22
C PRO A 254 -4.37 24.11 -17.85
N ILE A 255 -5.40 24.88 -17.51
CA ILE A 255 -6.71 24.81 -18.15
C ILE A 255 -6.58 25.44 -19.52
N ASP A 256 -6.59 24.62 -20.56
CA ASP A 256 -6.55 25.05 -21.95
C ASP A 256 -7.98 25.22 -22.49
N LEU A 257 -8.50 26.44 -22.38
CA LEU A 257 -9.83 26.80 -22.89
C LEU A 257 -9.93 26.67 -24.43
N CYS A 258 -8.80 26.71 -25.15
CA CYS A 258 -8.77 26.49 -26.59
C CYS A 258 -8.97 25.00 -26.90
N ALA A 259 -8.26 24.10 -26.21
CA ALA A 259 -8.40 22.65 -26.37
C ALA A 259 -9.78 22.12 -25.94
N GLU A 260 -10.40 22.73 -24.93
CA GLU A 260 -11.77 22.40 -24.50
C GLU A 260 -12.87 22.96 -25.42
N GLY A 261 -12.53 23.78 -26.42
CA GLY A 261 -13.49 24.43 -27.31
C GLY A 261 -14.37 25.47 -26.62
N LYS A 262 -13.95 25.99 -25.45
CA LYS A 262 -14.67 27.00 -24.65
C LYS A 262 -14.10 28.40 -24.88
N HIS A 263 -13.92 28.77 -26.14
CA HIS A 263 -13.45 30.09 -26.56
C HIS A 263 -14.34 30.61 -27.70
N ASP A 264 -14.27 31.91 -27.98
CA ASP A 264 -15.03 32.56 -29.04
C ASP A 264 -14.16 33.35 -30.03
N CYS A 265 -12.93 32.88 -30.21
CA CYS A 265 -12.04 33.32 -31.29
C CYS A 265 -12.55 32.83 -32.66
N ASP A 266 -12.56 33.74 -33.62
CA ASP A 266 -13.00 33.47 -34.99
C ASP A 266 -12.00 32.58 -35.77
N GLN A 267 -10.69 32.76 -35.53
CA GLN A 267 -9.65 32.02 -36.26
C GLN A 267 -8.65 31.31 -35.35
N ILE A 268 -7.67 32.03 -34.79
CA ILE A 268 -6.61 31.44 -33.96
C ILE A 268 -6.94 31.72 -32.50
N CYS A 269 -6.94 30.68 -31.68
CA CYS A 269 -7.00 30.77 -30.23
C CYS A 269 -5.60 30.50 -29.69
N ILE A 270 -5.00 31.50 -29.03
CA ILE A 270 -3.74 31.35 -28.33
C ILE A 270 -4.08 31.08 -26.86
N ALA A 271 -3.83 29.83 -26.45
CA ALA A 271 -4.12 29.38 -25.09
C ALA A 271 -3.19 30.07 -24.09
N SER A 272 -3.78 30.53 -22.99
CA SER A 272 -3.07 30.88 -21.77
C SER A 272 -3.72 30.09 -20.62
N PRO A 273 -3.01 29.83 -19.51
CA PRO A 273 -3.60 29.08 -18.41
C PRO A 273 -4.88 29.75 -17.88
N GLY A 274 -6.04 29.12 -18.08
CA GLY A 274 -7.36 29.63 -17.68
C GLY A 274 -7.89 30.84 -18.44
N SER A 275 -7.22 31.25 -19.53
CA SER A 275 -7.61 32.40 -20.35
C SER A 275 -7.22 32.15 -21.80
N PHE A 276 -7.68 32.98 -22.73
CA PHE A 276 -7.25 32.89 -24.11
C PHE A 276 -7.13 34.28 -24.71
N SER A 277 -6.27 34.43 -25.71
CA SER A 277 -6.24 35.59 -26.60
C SER A 277 -6.45 35.14 -28.02
N CYS A 278 -7.27 35.86 -28.77
CA CYS A 278 -7.49 35.55 -30.17
C CYS A 278 -6.43 36.22 -31.04
N ASP A 279 -6.03 35.52 -32.08
CA ASP A 279 -5.18 36.04 -33.13
C ASP A 279 -5.77 35.64 -34.49
N CYS A 280 -5.25 36.21 -35.55
CA CYS A 280 -5.74 35.99 -36.90
C CYS A 280 -4.69 35.28 -37.75
N ASN A 281 -5.15 34.45 -38.68
CA ASN A 281 -4.26 33.86 -39.66
C ASN A 281 -3.59 34.96 -40.47
N THR A 282 -2.40 34.67 -40.99
CA THR A 282 -1.69 35.58 -41.87
C THR A 282 -2.64 36.05 -42.99
N GLY A 283 -2.72 37.36 -43.21
CA GLY A 283 -3.64 37.97 -44.19
C GLY A 283 -4.90 38.58 -43.58
N TYR A 284 -5.07 38.50 -42.26
CA TYR A 284 -6.21 39.04 -41.53
C TYR A 284 -5.74 39.95 -40.39
N MET A 285 -6.56 40.93 -40.02
CA MET A 285 -6.37 41.81 -38.86
C MET A 285 -7.43 41.51 -37.81
N LEU A 286 -7.00 41.49 -36.55
CA LEU A 286 -7.88 41.35 -35.40
C LEU A 286 -8.65 42.64 -35.20
N ASN A 287 -9.98 42.52 -35.18
CA ASN A 287 -10.88 43.66 -35.00
C ASN A 287 -10.82 44.21 -33.57
N ASP A 288 -11.39 45.40 -33.35
CA ASP A 288 -11.39 46.08 -32.04
C ASP A 288 -12.07 45.28 -30.91
N ASP A 289 -12.92 44.31 -31.26
CA ASP A 289 -13.54 43.38 -30.32
C ASP A 289 -12.58 42.33 -29.74
N LYS A 290 -11.35 42.28 -30.28
CA LYS A 290 -10.27 41.33 -29.94
C LYS A 290 -10.65 39.86 -30.13
N ARG A 291 -11.69 39.57 -30.93
CA ARG A 291 -12.24 38.22 -31.12
C ARG A 291 -12.43 37.84 -32.58
N THR A 292 -12.85 38.79 -33.43
CA THR A 292 -13.14 38.53 -34.85
C THR A 292 -12.02 39.01 -35.77
N CYS A 293 -11.86 38.33 -36.90
CA CYS A 293 -10.77 38.59 -37.84
C CYS A 293 -11.34 39.04 -39.19
N THR A 294 -10.89 40.19 -39.71
CA THR A 294 -11.23 40.65 -41.06
C THR A 294 -10.03 40.56 -41.98
N MET A 295 -10.27 40.21 -43.24
CA MET A 295 -9.19 40.09 -44.22
C MET A 295 -8.55 41.47 -44.43
N ILE A 296 -7.22 41.52 -44.41
CA ILE A 296 -6.45 42.71 -44.78
C ILE A 296 -6.71 42.98 -46.26
N ASP A 297 -7.29 44.15 -46.56
CA ASP A 297 -7.51 44.57 -47.93
C ASP A 297 -6.25 45.22 -48.51
N TYR A 298 -5.37 44.38 -49.07
CA TYR A 298 -4.08 44.79 -49.60
C TYR A 298 -4.15 45.78 -50.77
N CYS A 299 -5.21 45.76 -51.59
CA CYS A 299 -5.41 46.74 -52.68
C CYS A 299 -5.78 48.15 -52.17
N SER A 300 -6.31 48.28 -50.94
CA SER A 300 -6.70 49.58 -50.38
C SER A 300 -5.51 50.44 -49.89
N PHE A 301 -4.32 49.86 -49.76
CA PHE A 301 -3.10 50.60 -49.39
C PHE A 301 -2.48 51.39 -50.55
N GLY A 302 -2.95 51.18 -51.80
CA GLY A 302 -2.60 51.98 -52.98
C GLY A 302 -1.18 51.78 -53.51
N ASN A 303 -0.54 50.64 -53.25
CA ASN A 303 0.80 50.31 -53.74
C ASN A 303 0.85 49.10 -54.70
N ASP A 304 -0.31 48.55 -55.08
CA ASP A 304 -0.43 47.23 -55.69
C ASP A 304 0.24 47.09 -57.07
N SER A 305 0.52 48.19 -57.76
CA SER A 305 1.30 48.20 -59.02
C SER A 305 0.72 47.29 -60.12
N CYS A 306 -0.54 46.85 -60.02
CA CYS A 306 -1.21 46.02 -61.02
C CYS A 306 -1.49 46.82 -62.30
N GLU A 307 -1.22 46.25 -63.47
CA GLU A 307 -1.52 46.91 -64.75
C GLU A 307 -3.03 46.98 -65.02
N HIS A 308 -3.77 45.92 -64.69
CA HIS A 308 -5.21 45.83 -64.88
C HIS A 308 -5.98 45.83 -63.55
N GLN A 309 -6.53 44.70 -63.11
CA GLN A 309 -7.38 44.65 -61.91
C GLN A 309 -6.62 44.08 -60.72
N CYS A 310 -6.65 44.78 -59.58
CA CYS A 310 -6.15 44.26 -58.30
C CYS A 310 -7.28 43.56 -57.54
N VAL A 311 -7.01 42.36 -57.03
CA VAL A 311 -7.91 41.64 -56.14
C VAL A 311 -7.15 41.22 -54.89
N SER A 312 -7.60 41.68 -53.72
CA SER A 312 -7.03 41.29 -52.44
C SER A 312 -7.28 39.81 -52.20
N VAL A 313 -6.21 39.08 -51.88
CA VAL A 313 -6.21 37.65 -51.59
C VAL A 313 -5.54 37.41 -50.24
N LEU A 314 -5.67 36.19 -49.72
CA LEU A 314 -5.05 35.80 -48.45
C LEU A 314 -3.52 36.00 -48.55
N ASN A 315 -2.95 36.84 -47.68
CA ASN A 315 -1.53 37.22 -47.65
C ASN A 315 -1.00 38.15 -48.77
N GLY A 316 -1.86 38.86 -49.49
CA GLY A 316 -1.41 39.86 -50.44
C GLY A 316 -2.50 40.31 -51.40
N PHE A 317 -2.10 40.66 -52.61
CA PHE A 317 -3.03 40.96 -53.69
C PHE A 317 -2.53 40.28 -54.97
N ASN A 318 -3.45 39.89 -55.84
CA ASN A 318 -3.13 39.38 -57.16
C ASN A 318 -3.67 40.33 -58.22
N CYS A 319 -2.91 40.47 -59.30
CA CYS A 319 -3.34 41.20 -60.48
C CYS A 319 -4.07 40.25 -61.44
N HIS A 320 -5.16 40.70 -62.05
CA HIS A 320 -5.92 39.93 -63.04
C HIS A 320 -6.00 40.67 -64.36
N CYS A 321 -5.80 39.94 -65.46
CA CYS A 321 -5.84 40.46 -66.82
C CYS A 321 -7.24 40.35 -67.41
N ASN A 322 -7.58 41.28 -68.30
CA ASN A 322 -8.83 41.22 -69.06
C ASN A 322 -8.80 40.09 -70.13
N GLU A 323 -9.97 39.71 -70.65
CA GLU A 323 -10.16 38.54 -71.54
C GLU A 323 -9.26 38.56 -72.80
N GLY A 324 -8.61 37.43 -73.11
CA GLY A 324 -7.69 37.29 -74.26
C GLY A 324 -6.21 37.60 -73.96
N TYR A 325 -5.87 37.84 -72.69
CA TYR A 325 -4.51 38.10 -72.21
C TYR A 325 -4.16 37.20 -71.02
N SER A 326 -2.92 36.74 -70.94
CA SER A 326 -2.33 36.03 -69.81
C SER A 326 -1.48 36.98 -68.96
N LEU A 327 -1.55 36.82 -67.63
CA LEU A 327 -0.67 37.53 -66.69
C LEU A 327 0.76 37.04 -66.88
N ASN A 328 1.71 37.97 -67.00
CA ASN A 328 3.12 37.67 -67.18
C ASN A 328 3.76 37.18 -65.88
N ASP A 329 4.98 36.63 -66.00
CA ASP A 329 5.77 36.12 -64.87
C ASP A 329 6.10 37.17 -63.79
N ASP A 330 6.01 38.46 -64.11
CA ASP A 330 6.16 39.54 -63.13
C ASP A 330 4.94 39.70 -62.21
N LEU A 331 3.87 38.91 -62.47
CA LEU A 331 2.60 38.84 -61.76
C LEU A 331 1.84 40.18 -61.70
N LYS A 332 2.21 41.14 -62.56
CA LYS A 332 1.68 42.51 -62.56
C LYS A 332 1.26 43.01 -63.94
N THR A 333 1.91 42.55 -65.01
CA THR A 333 1.64 42.96 -66.40
C THR A 333 1.02 41.84 -67.24
N CYS A 334 0.38 42.16 -68.38
CA CYS A 334 -0.39 41.19 -69.18
C CYS A 334 0.03 41.10 -70.66
N THR A 335 0.09 39.90 -71.27
CA THR A 335 0.41 39.65 -72.71
C THR A 335 -0.64 38.79 -73.42
N MET A 336 -0.69 38.84 -74.76
CA MET A 336 -1.67 38.11 -75.58
C MET A 336 -1.38 36.59 -75.59
N ILE A 337 -2.42 35.75 -75.58
CA ILE A 337 -2.27 34.31 -75.40
C ILE A 337 -1.94 33.57 -76.72
N ASP A 338 -0.95 32.66 -76.68
CA ASP A 338 -0.47 31.82 -77.78
C ASP A 338 -1.19 30.45 -77.81
N TYR A 339 -1.88 30.14 -78.92
CA TYR A 339 -2.76 28.97 -79.09
C TYR A 339 -2.04 27.61 -79.10
N CYS A 340 -0.74 27.57 -79.36
CA CYS A 340 0.12 26.36 -79.25
C CYS A 340 0.62 26.16 -77.83
N SER A 341 0.66 27.23 -77.05
CA SER A 341 1.13 27.21 -75.68
C SER A 341 0.02 26.79 -74.69
N PHE A 342 -1.23 26.65 -75.14
CA PHE A 342 -2.31 26.11 -74.30
C PHE A 342 -2.26 24.58 -74.14
N GLY A 343 -1.44 23.86 -74.91
CA GLY A 343 -1.16 22.43 -74.70
C GLY A 343 -2.34 21.49 -74.93
N ASN A 344 -3.39 21.93 -75.63
CA ASN A 344 -4.51 21.08 -76.04
C ASN A 344 -4.40 20.70 -77.52
N ASP A 345 -3.22 20.86 -78.09
CA ASP A 345 -2.99 20.79 -79.51
C ASP A 345 -2.98 19.38 -80.09
N SER A 346 -3.06 18.37 -79.24
CA SER A 346 -3.09 16.95 -79.62
C SER A 346 -1.91 16.49 -80.48
N CYS A 347 -0.95 17.38 -80.81
CA CYS A 347 0.23 17.08 -81.60
C CYS A 347 1.23 16.28 -80.77
N GLU A 348 1.66 15.13 -81.26
CA GLU A 348 2.64 14.30 -80.53
C GLU A 348 4.06 14.87 -80.57
N HIS A 349 4.41 15.66 -81.59
CA HIS A 349 5.74 16.25 -81.71
C HIS A 349 5.72 17.78 -81.75
N GLU A 350 5.65 18.40 -82.92
CA GLU A 350 5.79 19.85 -83.05
C GLU A 350 4.46 20.49 -83.46
N CYS A 351 4.08 21.56 -82.75
CA CYS A 351 2.87 22.33 -82.96
C CYS A 351 3.17 23.76 -83.44
N VAL A 352 2.37 24.29 -84.37
CA VAL A 352 2.61 25.59 -85.01
C VAL A 352 1.37 26.50 -84.92
N SER A 353 1.54 27.70 -84.33
CA SER A 353 0.41 28.56 -83.90
C SER A 353 0.01 29.64 -84.90
N VAL A 354 -1.30 29.88 -84.99
CA VAL A 354 -1.91 30.91 -85.84
C VAL A 354 -3.00 31.68 -85.10
N LEU A 355 -3.39 32.85 -85.61
CA LEU A 355 -4.39 33.71 -84.96
C LEU A 355 -5.71 32.93 -84.77
N GLN A 356 -6.03 32.59 -83.53
CA GLN A 356 -7.19 31.79 -83.09
C GLN A 356 -7.13 30.25 -83.34
N SER A 357 -6.00 29.59 -83.72
CA SER A 357 -5.86 28.10 -83.90
C SER A 357 -4.40 27.55 -84.03
N PHE A 358 -4.16 26.23 -84.29
CA PHE A 358 -2.82 25.55 -84.49
C PHE A 358 -2.83 24.27 -85.42
N TYR A 359 -1.65 23.68 -85.80
CA TYR A 359 -1.47 22.34 -86.49
C TYR A 359 -0.14 21.56 -86.17
N CYS A 360 0.01 20.26 -86.52
CA CYS A 360 1.08 19.30 -86.06
C CYS A 360 2.15 18.81 -87.09
N ARG A 361 3.37 18.44 -86.63
CA ARG A 361 4.52 17.87 -87.42
C ARG A 361 5.43 16.90 -86.62
N CYS A 362 5.95 15.80 -87.20
CA CYS A 362 6.85 14.82 -86.52
C CYS A 362 8.37 15.06 -86.66
N HIS A 363 9.16 14.60 -85.67
CA HIS A 363 10.63 14.61 -85.65
C HIS A 363 11.31 13.42 -86.38
N GLU A 364 12.62 13.50 -86.67
CA GLU A 364 13.38 12.40 -87.33
C GLU A 364 13.39 11.11 -86.48
N GLY A 365 13.24 9.94 -87.12
CA GLY A 365 13.14 8.64 -86.44
C GLY A 365 11.71 8.21 -86.07
N TYR A 366 10.70 9.00 -86.47
CA TYR A 366 9.27 8.77 -86.23
C TYR A 366 8.43 9.00 -87.49
N THR A 367 7.22 8.44 -87.54
CA THR A 367 6.28 8.58 -88.67
C THR A 367 4.90 9.06 -88.23
N LEU A 368 4.32 10.05 -88.93
CA LEU A 368 2.97 10.60 -88.63
C LEU A 368 1.88 9.59 -89.01
N ASN A 369 0.95 9.35 -88.09
CA ASN A 369 -0.15 8.42 -88.23
C ASN A 369 -1.34 9.04 -89.01
N GLU A 370 -2.34 8.22 -89.35
CA GLU A 370 -3.52 8.62 -90.16
C GLU A 370 -4.45 9.63 -89.45
N ASP A 371 -4.26 9.90 -88.16
CA ASP A 371 -5.05 10.82 -87.33
C ASP A 371 -4.52 12.27 -87.35
N GLU A 372 -3.51 12.55 -88.17
CA GLU A 372 -2.85 13.86 -88.38
C GLU A 372 -2.27 14.51 -87.10
N THR A 373 -2.22 13.77 -86.00
CA THR A 373 -1.87 14.28 -84.67
C THR A 373 -0.79 13.44 -83.98
N THR A 374 -0.72 12.13 -84.22
CA THR A 374 0.22 11.23 -83.51
C THR A 374 1.38 10.72 -84.40
N CYS A 375 2.54 10.43 -83.80
CA CYS A 375 3.82 10.10 -84.42
C CYS A 375 4.46 8.84 -83.79
N THR A 376 4.57 7.73 -84.51
CA THR A 376 5.13 6.48 -83.95
C THR A 376 6.65 6.34 -84.14
N MET A 377 7.37 5.94 -83.08
CA MET A 377 8.82 5.71 -83.08
C MET A 377 9.19 4.41 -83.81
N ILE A 378 10.31 4.42 -84.53
CA ILE A 378 10.90 3.18 -85.07
C ILE A 378 11.47 2.36 -83.89
N ASP A 379 10.93 1.15 -83.67
CA ASP A 379 11.37 0.25 -82.59
C ASP A 379 12.61 -0.56 -82.99
N TYR A 380 13.76 -0.24 -82.37
CA TYR A 380 15.05 -0.88 -82.66
C TYR A 380 15.31 -2.19 -81.89
N CYS A 381 14.62 -2.45 -80.78
CA CYS A 381 14.75 -3.69 -79.99
C CYS A 381 14.01 -4.88 -80.60
N SER A 382 12.98 -4.66 -81.42
CA SER A 382 12.26 -5.74 -82.10
C SER A 382 13.01 -6.36 -83.29
N PHE A 383 14.21 -5.85 -83.62
CA PHE A 383 15.12 -6.46 -84.59
C PHE A 383 15.92 -7.66 -84.02
N GLY A 384 15.91 -7.89 -82.70
CA GLY A 384 16.39 -9.11 -82.05
C GLY A 384 17.93 -9.30 -82.01
N ASN A 385 18.71 -8.22 -82.03
CA ASN A 385 20.18 -8.25 -81.99
C ASN A 385 20.80 -7.49 -80.80
N ASP A 386 20.00 -7.09 -79.83
CA ASP A 386 20.34 -6.06 -78.85
C ASP A 386 21.39 -6.47 -77.81
N SER A 387 21.61 -7.78 -77.61
CA SER A 387 22.64 -8.32 -76.72
C SER A 387 22.55 -7.81 -75.25
N CYS A 388 21.41 -7.25 -74.83
CA CYS A 388 21.21 -6.74 -73.47
C CYS A 388 20.98 -7.90 -72.50
N GLU A 389 21.58 -7.84 -71.31
CA GLU A 389 21.39 -8.90 -70.30
C GLU A 389 19.99 -8.85 -69.67
N HIS A 390 19.48 -7.65 -69.38
CA HIS A 390 18.15 -7.45 -68.81
C HIS A 390 17.20 -6.87 -69.85
N GLU A 391 17.00 -5.55 -69.85
CA GLU A 391 15.97 -4.91 -70.67
C GLU A 391 16.62 -4.11 -71.80
N CYS A 392 16.21 -4.36 -73.03
CA CYS A 392 16.50 -3.49 -74.16
C CYS A 392 15.45 -2.38 -74.22
N VAL A 393 15.90 -1.14 -74.30
CA VAL A 393 15.04 0.02 -74.46
C VAL A 393 15.43 0.73 -75.76
N SER A 394 14.50 0.74 -76.72
CA SER A 394 14.65 1.48 -77.97
C SER A 394 14.75 2.97 -77.66
N VAL A 395 15.76 3.61 -78.21
CA VAL A 395 16.00 5.04 -78.09
C VAL A 395 16.10 5.65 -79.49
N LEU A 396 16.04 6.98 -79.58
CA LEU A 396 16.18 7.68 -80.85
C LEU A 396 17.47 7.26 -81.55
N ASN A 397 17.31 6.67 -82.74
CA ASN A 397 18.39 6.15 -83.60
C ASN A 397 19.18 4.94 -83.05
N GLY A 398 18.63 4.14 -82.12
CA GLY A 398 19.27 2.92 -81.64
C GLY A 398 18.57 2.25 -80.47
N PHE A 399 19.30 1.50 -79.65
CA PHE A 399 18.79 0.93 -78.40
C PHE A 399 19.85 1.03 -77.30
N ASN A 400 19.42 1.08 -76.04
CA ASN A 400 20.26 1.02 -74.85
C ASN A 400 19.81 -0.13 -73.95
N CYS A 401 20.74 -0.70 -73.19
CA CYS A 401 20.40 -1.69 -72.17
C CYS A 401 20.11 -1.02 -70.83
N ARG A 402 19.03 -1.43 -70.19
CA ARG A 402 18.66 -1.03 -68.83
C ARG A 402 18.68 -2.24 -67.92
N CYS A 403 19.18 -2.02 -66.71
CA CYS A 403 19.16 -3.01 -65.64
C CYS A 403 17.90 -2.87 -64.81
N ASN A 404 17.36 -4.01 -64.37
CA ASN A 404 16.26 -4.05 -63.40
C ASN A 404 16.68 -3.41 -62.07
N ASP A 405 15.69 -2.94 -61.30
CA ASP A 405 15.89 -2.38 -59.96
C ASP A 405 16.80 -3.25 -59.10
N GLY A 406 17.82 -2.63 -58.48
CA GLY A 406 18.82 -3.37 -57.69
C GLY A 406 20.13 -3.64 -58.39
N TYR A 407 20.23 -3.32 -59.68
CA TYR A 407 21.41 -3.55 -60.49
C TYR A 407 21.86 -2.25 -61.17
N SER A 408 23.17 -2.05 -61.25
CA SER A 408 23.81 -0.99 -62.03
C SER A 408 24.39 -1.55 -63.31
N LEU A 409 24.22 -0.80 -64.40
CA LEU A 409 24.80 -1.15 -65.70
C LEU A 409 26.32 -1.12 -65.60
N ASN A 410 26.94 -2.22 -66.02
CA ASN A 410 28.38 -2.39 -65.98
C ASN A 410 29.06 -1.51 -67.04
N ALA A 411 30.38 -1.38 -66.97
CA ALA A 411 31.15 -0.52 -67.88
C ALA A 411 31.06 -0.93 -69.36
N ASP A 412 30.63 -2.15 -69.66
CA ASP A 412 30.38 -2.64 -71.01
C ASP A 412 29.04 -2.18 -71.62
N MET A 413 28.23 -1.46 -70.83
CA MET A 413 26.90 -0.94 -71.18
C MET A 413 25.88 -1.99 -71.61
N LYS A 414 26.11 -3.27 -71.29
CA LYS A 414 25.23 -4.40 -71.67
C LYS A 414 24.91 -5.35 -70.53
N THR A 415 25.85 -5.56 -69.61
CA THR A 415 25.67 -6.44 -68.45
C THR A 415 25.33 -5.65 -67.18
N CYS A 416 24.71 -6.32 -66.21
CA CYS A 416 24.14 -5.69 -65.02
C CYS A 416 24.75 -6.29 -63.74
N LEU A 417 25.35 -5.45 -62.89
CA LEU A 417 25.92 -5.85 -61.60
C LEU A 417 25.01 -5.43 -60.45
N MET A 418 24.79 -6.31 -59.47
CA MET A 418 23.97 -5.98 -58.30
C MET A 418 24.61 -4.81 -57.52
N ILE A 419 23.79 -3.82 -57.16
CA ILE A 419 24.21 -2.66 -56.38
C ILE A 419 24.48 -3.13 -54.95
N ASP A 420 25.70 -2.94 -54.47
CA ASP A 420 26.07 -3.22 -53.09
C ASP A 420 25.74 -2.03 -52.18
N TYR A 421 24.53 -2.04 -51.63
CA TYR A 421 24.02 -0.97 -50.77
C TYR A 421 24.81 -0.79 -49.45
N CYS A 422 25.49 -1.82 -48.95
CA CYS A 422 26.30 -1.74 -47.73
C CYS A 422 27.64 -1.01 -47.94
N SER A 423 28.12 -0.89 -49.18
CA SER A 423 29.36 -0.19 -49.49
C SER A 423 29.25 1.34 -49.41
N PHE A 424 28.04 1.90 -49.27
CA PHE A 424 27.82 3.35 -49.19
C PHE A 424 28.09 3.94 -47.79
N GLY A 425 28.26 3.10 -46.75
CA GLY A 425 28.63 3.54 -45.40
C GLY A 425 27.55 4.34 -44.64
N ASN A 426 26.30 4.27 -45.07
CA ASN A 426 25.15 4.95 -44.46
C ASN A 426 24.11 3.97 -43.90
N ASP A 427 24.45 2.70 -43.78
CA ASP A 427 23.49 1.63 -43.48
C ASP A 427 22.96 1.71 -42.04
N SER A 428 23.69 2.36 -41.12
CA SER A 428 23.28 2.56 -39.71
C SER A 428 22.90 1.24 -39.01
N CYS A 429 23.40 0.10 -39.50
CA CYS A 429 23.24 -1.20 -38.87
C CYS A 429 24.20 -1.32 -37.68
N GLU A 430 23.72 -1.79 -36.54
CA GLU A 430 24.57 -1.99 -35.37
C GLU A 430 25.58 -3.14 -35.58
N HIS A 431 25.17 -4.20 -36.28
CA HIS A 431 26.00 -5.39 -36.51
C HIS A 431 26.42 -5.55 -37.98
N GLU A 432 25.69 -6.35 -38.76
CA GLU A 432 26.06 -6.68 -40.13
C GLU A 432 25.03 -6.11 -41.10
N CYS A 433 25.50 -5.44 -42.15
CA CYS A 433 24.65 -5.00 -43.26
C CYS A 433 24.69 -6.07 -44.36
N VAL A 434 23.52 -6.44 -44.89
CA VAL A 434 23.40 -7.38 -46.01
C VAL A 434 22.64 -6.72 -47.16
N SER A 435 23.34 -6.50 -48.28
CA SER A 435 22.77 -5.98 -49.52
C SER A 435 21.80 -6.97 -50.15
N VAL A 436 20.63 -6.47 -50.52
CA VAL A 436 19.58 -7.24 -51.20
C VAL A 436 19.11 -6.50 -52.45
N LEU A 437 18.31 -7.17 -53.28
CA LEU A 437 17.83 -6.67 -54.57
C LEU A 437 17.22 -5.26 -54.54
N LYS A 438 16.71 -4.77 -53.41
CA LYS A 438 16.18 -3.40 -53.28
C LYS A 438 16.53 -2.78 -51.93
N GLY A 439 17.82 -2.51 -51.73
CA GLY A 439 18.35 -1.87 -50.53
C GLY A 439 19.21 -2.81 -49.70
N PHE A 440 19.26 -2.58 -48.39
CA PHE A 440 19.96 -3.44 -47.45
C PHE A 440 19.04 -3.74 -46.27
N HIS A 441 19.34 -4.81 -45.54
CA HIS A 441 18.78 -5.04 -44.23
C HIS A 441 19.89 -5.35 -43.24
N CYS A 442 19.67 -5.00 -41.98
CA CYS A 442 20.59 -5.32 -40.91
C CYS A 442 20.37 -6.75 -40.44
N ARG A 443 21.46 -7.45 -40.18
CA ARG A 443 21.50 -8.78 -39.57
C ARG A 443 22.32 -8.69 -38.29
N CYS A 444 21.79 -9.29 -37.24
CA CYS A 444 22.50 -9.40 -35.98
C CYS A 444 23.46 -10.60 -36.00
N LYS A 445 24.60 -10.48 -35.31
CA LYS A 445 25.52 -11.61 -35.07
C LYS A 445 24.82 -12.69 -34.25
N ASP A 446 25.34 -13.91 -34.30
CA ASP A 446 24.83 -15.02 -33.49
C ASP A 446 24.71 -14.62 -32.01
N GLY A 447 23.57 -14.95 -31.40
CA GLY A 447 23.26 -14.60 -30.01
C GLY A 447 22.50 -13.28 -29.82
N TYR A 448 22.10 -12.62 -30.90
CA TYR A 448 21.35 -11.35 -30.87
C TYR A 448 20.12 -11.37 -31.78
N THR A 449 19.06 -10.68 -31.38
CA THR A 449 17.82 -10.46 -32.16
C THR A 449 17.73 -9.04 -32.65
N LEU A 450 17.24 -8.88 -33.88
CA LEU A 450 17.00 -7.56 -34.49
C LEU A 450 15.74 -6.94 -33.88
N ASN A 451 15.87 -5.71 -33.38
CA ASN A 451 14.76 -4.98 -32.78
C ASN A 451 13.77 -4.48 -33.84
N ASP A 452 12.60 -4.00 -33.39
CA ASP A 452 11.53 -3.50 -34.26
C ASP A 452 11.95 -2.33 -35.17
N ASP A 453 12.99 -1.59 -34.79
CA ASP A 453 13.59 -0.53 -35.59
C ASP A 453 14.35 -1.05 -36.84
N LYS A 454 14.51 -2.37 -36.94
CA LYS A 454 15.23 -3.10 -38.00
C LYS A 454 16.70 -2.70 -38.15
N LYS A 455 17.30 -2.06 -37.14
CA LYS A 455 18.67 -1.54 -37.17
C LYS A 455 19.51 -1.94 -35.96
N THR A 456 18.92 -1.99 -34.77
CA THR A 456 19.62 -2.31 -33.52
C THR A 456 19.41 -3.76 -33.11
N CYS A 457 20.35 -4.31 -32.35
CA CYS A 457 20.44 -5.71 -31.99
C CYS A 457 20.50 -5.88 -30.47
N THR A 458 19.55 -6.59 -29.89
CA THR A 458 19.55 -6.95 -28.46
C THR A 458 20.04 -8.38 -28.27
N MET A 459 20.76 -8.66 -27.17
CA MET A 459 21.18 -10.01 -26.85
C MET A 459 19.94 -10.89 -26.65
N ILE A 460 19.93 -12.08 -27.26
CA ILE A 460 18.88 -13.06 -27.06
C ILE A 460 18.91 -13.49 -25.59
N ASP A 461 17.83 -13.22 -24.86
CA ASP A 461 17.68 -13.72 -23.51
C ASP A 461 17.21 -15.17 -23.53
N TYR A 462 18.17 -16.09 -23.53
CA TYR A 462 17.92 -17.52 -23.57
C TYR A 462 17.16 -18.05 -22.35
N CYS A 463 17.23 -17.38 -21.21
CA CYS A 463 16.47 -17.74 -20.01
C CYS A 463 14.97 -17.39 -20.11
N SER A 464 14.59 -16.41 -20.92
CA SER A 464 13.18 -16.04 -21.13
C SER A 464 12.37 -17.06 -21.95
N PHE A 465 13.00 -18.01 -22.63
CA PHE A 465 12.28 -19.03 -23.41
C PHE A 465 11.60 -20.12 -22.57
N GLY A 466 11.86 -20.17 -21.25
CA GLY A 466 11.23 -21.13 -20.33
C GLY A 466 11.57 -22.61 -20.57
N ASN A 467 12.49 -22.93 -21.48
CA ASN A 467 12.89 -24.29 -21.84
C ASN A 467 14.30 -24.67 -21.34
N HIS A 468 14.91 -23.84 -20.49
CA HIS A 468 16.30 -24.01 -20.06
C HIS A 468 16.50 -25.18 -19.08
N SER A 469 15.45 -25.60 -18.36
CA SER A 469 15.47 -26.73 -17.41
C SER A 469 16.59 -26.65 -16.38
N CYS A 470 17.00 -25.42 -16.01
CA CYS A 470 17.94 -25.20 -14.91
C CYS A 470 17.23 -25.43 -13.59
N ASP A 471 17.89 -26.16 -12.69
CA ASP A 471 17.35 -26.47 -11.37
C ASP A 471 17.32 -25.23 -10.45
N HIS A 472 18.35 -24.39 -10.54
CA HIS A 472 18.45 -23.10 -9.83
C HIS A 472 18.43 -21.92 -10.81
N HIS A 473 19.52 -21.14 -10.89
CA HIS A 473 19.56 -19.92 -11.68
C HIS A 473 19.99 -20.20 -13.13
N CYS A 474 19.25 -19.64 -14.08
CA CYS A 474 19.68 -19.58 -15.48
C CYS A 474 20.41 -18.27 -15.74
N VAL A 475 21.57 -18.34 -16.39
CA VAL A 475 22.33 -17.16 -16.79
C VAL A 475 22.48 -17.16 -18.31
N SER A 476 21.86 -16.18 -18.96
CA SER A 476 21.99 -15.94 -20.40
C SER A 476 23.40 -15.45 -20.73
N VAL A 477 24.04 -16.12 -21.68
CA VAL A 477 25.37 -15.77 -22.19
C VAL A 477 25.33 -15.68 -23.71
N LEU A 478 26.39 -15.12 -24.29
CA LEU A 478 26.52 -15.03 -25.74
C LEU A 478 26.45 -16.44 -26.35
N ASN A 479 25.45 -16.68 -27.21
CA ASN A 479 25.15 -17.96 -27.86
C ASN A 479 24.59 -19.09 -26.96
N GLY A 480 23.99 -18.78 -25.82
CA GLY A 480 23.23 -19.78 -25.06
C GLY A 480 22.92 -19.37 -23.63
N PHE A 481 22.73 -20.37 -22.78
CA PHE A 481 22.60 -20.17 -21.33
C PHE A 481 23.41 -21.24 -20.62
N TYR A 482 23.78 -20.97 -19.38
CA TYR A 482 24.26 -22.00 -18.46
C TYR A 482 23.52 -21.89 -17.14
N CYS A 483 23.42 -23.02 -16.44
CA CYS A 483 22.78 -23.07 -15.14
C CYS A 483 23.83 -22.79 -14.05
N HIS A 484 23.49 -21.93 -13.11
CA HIS A 484 24.29 -21.62 -11.94
C HIS A 484 23.57 -22.12 -10.70
N CYS A 485 24.29 -22.85 -9.87
CA CYS A 485 23.76 -23.36 -8.61
C CYS A 485 23.99 -22.34 -7.49
N ASN A 486 23.01 -22.25 -6.58
CA ASN A 486 23.12 -21.47 -5.36
C ASN A 486 24.31 -21.92 -4.50
N GLU A 487 24.78 -21.05 -3.60
CA GLU A 487 25.90 -21.38 -2.71
C GLU A 487 25.65 -22.68 -1.93
N GLY A 488 26.64 -23.57 -1.93
CA GLY A 488 26.54 -24.90 -1.31
C GLY A 488 25.87 -25.97 -2.15
N TYR A 489 25.76 -25.75 -3.46
CA TYR A 489 25.38 -26.76 -4.44
C TYR A 489 26.38 -26.79 -5.60
N THR A 490 26.67 -27.99 -6.09
CA THR A 490 27.52 -28.21 -7.26
C THR A 490 26.69 -28.62 -8.47
N LEU A 491 26.99 -27.98 -9.60
CA LEU A 491 26.38 -28.30 -10.89
C LEU A 491 26.87 -29.67 -11.35
N GLN A 492 25.93 -30.56 -11.63
CA GLN A 492 26.21 -31.92 -12.09
C GLN A 492 26.73 -31.93 -13.53
N GLU A 493 27.27 -33.08 -13.98
CA GLU A 493 27.82 -33.24 -15.33
C GLU A 493 26.80 -32.98 -16.46
N ASP A 494 25.50 -33.03 -16.15
CA ASP A 494 24.43 -32.69 -17.09
C ASP A 494 24.31 -31.19 -17.39
N GLY A 495 25.04 -30.34 -16.65
CA GLY A 495 25.05 -28.89 -16.79
C GLY A 495 23.75 -28.20 -16.38
N LYS A 496 22.83 -28.90 -15.70
CA LYS A 496 21.48 -28.41 -15.39
C LYS A 496 21.04 -28.64 -13.95
N THR A 497 21.38 -29.79 -13.38
CA THR A 497 20.91 -30.22 -12.06
C THR A 497 21.89 -29.78 -10.97
N CYS A 498 21.38 -29.26 -9.86
CA CYS A 498 22.19 -28.77 -8.76
C CYS A 498 22.12 -29.75 -7.58
N GLN A 499 23.24 -30.40 -7.27
CA GLN A 499 23.29 -31.31 -6.12
C GLN A 499 23.80 -30.55 -4.89
N SER A 500 23.12 -30.72 -3.76
CA SER A 500 23.56 -30.11 -2.49
C SER A 500 24.93 -30.66 -2.10
N ASP A 501 25.87 -29.78 -1.84
CA ASP A 501 27.18 -30.17 -1.34
C ASP A 501 27.02 -30.73 0.07
N ASN A 502 27.46 -31.98 0.27
CA ASN A 502 27.46 -32.58 1.59
C ASN A 502 28.69 -32.11 2.37
N LEU A 503 28.56 -30.93 2.98
CA LEU A 503 29.58 -30.26 3.79
C LEU A 503 30.04 -31.09 5.00
N CYS A 504 29.22 -32.04 5.46
CA CYS A 504 29.63 -32.99 6.50
C CYS A 504 30.70 -33.98 6.03
N ASN A 505 30.86 -34.20 4.73
CA ASN A 505 31.87 -35.12 4.19
C ASN A 505 33.10 -34.42 3.63
N THR A 506 33.01 -33.12 3.35
CA THR A 506 34.06 -32.34 2.66
C THR A 506 34.85 -31.43 3.60
N VAL A 507 34.33 -31.13 4.80
CA VAL A 507 34.97 -30.23 5.78
C VAL A 507 35.04 -30.90 7.16
N GLU A 508 36.13 -30.66 7.90
CA GLU A 508 36.26 -31.11 9.29
C GLU A 508 35.32 -30.29 10.20
N HIS A 509 34.08 -30.77 10.34
CA HIS A 509 32.96 -30.03 10.93
C HIS A 509 33.00 -29.94 12.48
N GLY A 510 33.64 -30.90 13.15
CA GLY A 510 33.83 -30.88 14.61
C GLY A 510 32.56 -31.08 15.42
N CYS A 511 31.52 -31.68 14.83
CA CYS A 511 30.30 -32.09 15.56
C CYS A 511 30.63 -33.22 16.54
N GLU A 512 30.17 -33.12 17.78
CA GLU A 512 30.33 -34.19 18.77
C GLU A 512 29.54 -35.45 18.40
N HIS A 513 28.37 -35.28 17.76
CA HIS A 513 27.49 -36.40 17.43
C HIS A 513 27.20 -36.53 15.93
N GLN A 514 26.05 -36.06 15.45
CA GLN A 514 25.69 -36.23 14.04
C GLN A 514 25.71 -34.87 13.34
N CYS A 515 26.37 -34.80 12.19
CA CYS A 515 26.33 -33.65 11.30
C CYS A 515 25.21 -33.83 10.28
N VAL A 516 24.41 -32.80 10.08
CA VAL A 516 23.41 -32.73 9.00
C VAL A 516 23.81 -31.61 8.06
N SER A 517 24.09 -31.97 6.82
CA SER A 517 24.43 -30.99 5.80
C SER A 517 23.17 -30.31 5.33
N THR A 518 23.19 -28.98 5.36
CA THR A 518 22.18 -28.11 4.77
C THR A 518 22.78 -27.42 3.55
N PRO A 519 21.96 -26.90 2.64
CA PRO A 519 22.44 -26.04 1.56
C PRO A 519 23.34 -24.90 2.07
N GLY A 520 24.63 -24.92 1.70
CA GLY A 520 25.61 -23.87 2.07
C GLY A 520 26.11 -23.86 3.51
N SER A 521 25.61 -24.74 4.39
CA SER A 521 26.01 -24.81 5.80
C SER A 521 25.86 -26.23 6.36
N TYR A 522 26.36 -26.50 7.57
CA TYR A 522 26.05 -27.72 8.28
C TYR A 522 25.66 -27.39 9.72
N HIS A 523 24.83 -28.22 10.33
CA HIS A 523 24.53 -28.11 11.75
C HIS A 523 24.66 -29.48 12.42
N CYS A 524 25.03 -29.45 13.69
CA CYS A 524 25.19 -30.65 14.49
C CYS A 524 23.85 -30.96 15.21
N ILE A 525 23.44 -32.22 15.22
CA ILE A 525 22.29 -32.70 15.97
C ILE A 525 22.75 -33.62 17.10
N CYS A 526 22.07 -33.51 18.23
CA CYS A 526 22.35 -34.28 19.43
C CYS A 526 21.39 -35.47 19.56
N PRO A 527 21.81 -36.56 20.22
CA PRO A 527 20.94 -37.72 20.47
C PRO A 527 19.80 -37.36 21.44
N GLU A 528 18.75 -38.19 21.46
CA GLU A 528 17.57 -37.95 22.31
C GLU A 528 17.95 -37.62 23.77
N GLY A 529 17.37 -36.53 24.29
CA GLY A 529 17.60 -36.04 25.66
C GLY A 529 18.79 -35.08 25.84
N HIS A 530 19.46 -34.69 24.76
CA HIS A 530 20.59 -33.74 24.79
C HIS A 530 20.32 -32.56 23.86
N VAL A 531 20.78 -31.37 24.24
CA VAL A 531 20.67 -30.14 23.43
C VAL A 531 22.04 -29.66 23.01
N LEU A 532 22.10 -29.04 21.83
CA LEU A 532 23.31 -28.46 21.28
C LEU A 532 23.71 -27.25 22.14
N GLN A 533 24.96 -27.21 22.60
CA GLN A 533 25.49 -26.14 23.43
C GLN A 533 25.77 -24.88 22.59
N ASP A 534 26.06 -23.76 23.27
CA ASP A 534 26.31 -22.44 22.64
C ASP A 534 27.47 -22.44 21.62
N ASP A 535 28.33 -23.46 21.64
CA ASP A 535 29.40 -23.64 20.65
C ASP A 535 28.92 -24.21 19.30
N GLY A 536 27.65 -24.59 19.20
CA GLY A 536 27.03 -25.15 18.00
C GLY A 536 27.57 -26.53 17.60
N LYS A 537 28.35 -27.20 18.47
CA LYS A 537 29.09 -28.42 18.14
C LYS A 537 29.00 -29.52 19.20
N SER A 538 28.95 -29.15 20.47
CA SER A 538 28.89 -30.09 21.60
C SER A 538 27.48 -30.31 22.12
N CYS A 539 27.24 -31.49 22.68
CA CYS A 539 25.94 -31.90 23.21
C CYS A 539 25.94 -31.84 24.75
N GLY A 540 25.01 -31.08 25.32
CA GLY A 540 24.81 -30.95 26.77
C GLY A 540 23.53 -31.67 27.22
N THR A 541 23.54 -32.22 28.44
CA THR A 541 22.32 -32.80 29.05
C THR A 541 21.43 -31.68 29.57
N CYS A 542 20.16 -31.64 29.16
CA CYS A 542 19.18 -30.74 29.78
C CYS A 542 19.00 -31.12 31.25
N ARG A 543 19.26 -30.19 32.18
CA ARG A 543 18.79 -30.32 33.56
C ARG A 543 17.30 -30.01 33.58
N SER A 544 16.52 -30.91 34.18
CA SER A 544 15.08 -30.75 34.39
C SER A 544 14.77 -29.37 35.00
N SER A 545 13.79 -28.68 34.42
CA SER A 545 13.32 -27.38 34.87
C SER A 545 12.68 -27.53 36.25
N ASN A 546 13.44 -27.12 37.26
CA ASN A 546 12.92 -26.95 38.61
C ASN A 546 11.96 -25.76 38.60
N ILE A 547 10.65 -25.97 38.67
CA ILE A 547 9.65 -24.87 38.72
C ILE A 547 8.83 -24.90 40.01
N ASP A 548 8.40 -23.74 40.48
CA ASP A 548 7.38 -23.62 41.53
C ASP A 548 6.04 -23.28 40.87
N LEU A 549 5.09 -24.22 40.89
CA LEU A 549 3.78 -24.11 40.24
C LEU A 549 2.67 -23.92 41.27
N VAL A 550 1.90 -22.83 41.18
CA VAL A 550 0.70 -22.62 41.99
C VAL A 550 -0.53 -22.68 41.10
N LEU A 551 -1.45 -23.57 41.45
CA LEU A 551 -2.72 -23.77 40.75
C LEU A 551 -3.83 -22.99 41.47
N LEU A 552 -4.52 -22.10 40.76
CA LEU A 552 -5.69 -21.39 41.28
C LEU A 552 -6.95 -21.94 40.63
N ILE A 553 -7.80 -22.57 41.43
CA ILE A 553 -9.04 -23.19 40.96
C ILE A 553 -10.27 -22.41 41.44
N ASP A 554 -11.11 -22.01 40.48
CA ASP A 554 -12.41 -21.40 40.77
C ASP A 554 -13.39 -22.43 41.35
N GLY A 555 -13.77 -22.24 42.61
CA GLY A 555 -14.79 -23.00 43.34
C GLY A 555 -16.13 -22.26 43.45
N SER A 556 -16.34 -21.23 42.63
CA SER A 556 -17.56 -20.42 42.61
C SER A 556 -18.76 -21.16 42.04
N LYS A 557 -19.96 -20.69 42.38
CA LYS A 557 -21.24 -21.25 41.93
C LYS A 557 -21.38 -21.32 40.41
N SER A 558 -20.73 -20.43 39.65
CA SER A 558 -20.80 -20.37 38.19
C SER A 558 -20.21 -21.61 37.52
N VAL A 559 -19.16 -22.18 38.12
CA VAL A 559 -18.46 -23.37 37.60
C VAL A 559 -19.38 -24.59 37.58
N ARG A 560 -20.27 -24.71 38.57
CA ARG A 560 -21.14 -25.88 38.82
C ARG A 560 -20.34 -27.11 39.27
N PRO A 561 -20.95 -28.02 40.06
CA PRO A 561 -20.26 -29.20 40.56
C PRO A 561 -19.68 -30.11 39.46
N GLN A 562 -20.37 -30.24 38.32
CA GLN A 562 -19.91 -31.11 37.23
C GLN A 562 -18.60 -30.60 36.60
N ASN A 563 -18.50 -29.29 36.32
CA ASN A 563 -17.27 -28.74 35.74
C ASN A 563 -16.15 -28.69 36.79
N PHE A 564 -16.47 -28.52 38.08
CA PHE A 564 -15.47 -28.54 39.14
C PHE A 564 -14.76 -29.90 39.25
N GLU A 565 -15.48 -31.01 39.06
CA GLU A 565 -14.87 -32.34 38.97
C GLU A 565 -13.98 -32.49 37.72
N LEU A 566 -14.34 -31.87 36.59
CA LEU A 566 -13.47 -31.82 35.41
C LEU A 566 -12.18 -31.03 35.68
N VAL A 567 -12.26 -29.91 36.40
CA VAL A 567 -11.08 -29.12 36.80
C VAL A 567 -10.14 -29.96 37.69
N LYS A 568 -10.66 -30.73 38.64
CA LYS A 568 -9.84 -31.64 39.46
C LYS A 568 -9.13 -32.70 38.62
N GLN A 569 -9.84 -33.28 37.64
CA GLN A 569 -9.25 -34.25 36.71
C GLN A 569 -8.17 -33.60 35.85
N PHE A 570 -8.42 -32.39 35.34
CA PHE A 570 -7.47 -31.61 34.56
C PHE A 570 -6.19 -31.34 35.37
N VAL A 571 -6.32 -30.88 36.61
CA VAL A 571 -5.18 -30.65 37.51
C VAL A 571 -4.36 -31.93 37.69
N ASN A 572 -5.01 -33.06 37.89
CA ASN A 572 -4.32 -34.35 38.02
C ASN A 572 -3.56 -34.75 36.75
N GLN A 573 -4.13 -34.49 35.57
CA GLN A 573 -3.48 -34.74 34.30
C GLN A 573 -2.27 -33.83 34.08
N VAL A 574 -2.32 -32.57 34.53
CA VAL A 574 -1.14 -31.68 34.52
C VAL A 574 -0.07 -32.23 35.46
N VAL A 575 -0.42 -32.60 36.68
CA VAL A 575 0.53 -33.15 37.68
C VAL A 575 1.19 -34.45 37.19
N ASP A 576 0.47 -35.31 36.48
CA ASP A 576 1.03 -36.54 35.90
C ASP A 576 2.21 -36.26 34.95
N GLN A 577 2.16 -35.12 34.25
CA GLN A 577 3.14 -34.75 33.24
C GLN A 577 4.37 -34.01 33.79
N LEU A 578 4.30 -33.46 35.01
CA LEU A 578 5.40 -32.72 35.64
C LEU A 578 6.41 -33.65 36.33
N ASP A 579 7.66 -33.24 36.54
CA ASP A 579 8.61 -34.01 37.37
C ASP A 579 8.58 -33.52 38.83
N VAL A 580 7.55 -33.94 39.58
CA VAL A 580 7.35 -33.55 40.98
C VAL A 580 8.35 -34.26 41.87
N SER A 581 9.22 -33.48 42.51
CA SER A 581 10.12 -33.97 43.56
C SER A 581 10.60 -32.82 44.45
N PRO A 582 11.18 -33.09 45.63
CA PRO A 582 11.68 -32.04 46.53
C PRO A 582 12.73 -31.12 45.92
N LYS A 583 13.48 -31.65 44.94
CA LYS A 583 14.52 -30.95 44.19
C LYS A 583 14.03 -30.45 42.82
N GLY A 584 12.96 -31.05 42.29
CA GLY A 584 12.33 -30.78 40.99
C GLY A 584 11.22 -29.75 41.04
N THR A 585 10.04 -30.11 40.53
CA THR A 585 8.84 -29.27 40.54
C THR A 585 8.11 -29.34 41.89
N ARG A 586 7.73 -28.19 42.44
CA ARG A 586 6.84 -28.07 43.61
C ARG A 586 5.48 -27.56 43.17
N VAL A 587 4.40 -28.11 43.73
CA VAL A 587 3.04 -27.77 43.33
C VAL A 587 2.22 -27.35 44.56
N GLY A 588 1.60 -26.17 44.48
CA GLY A 588 0.64 -25.67 45.46
C GLY A 588 -0.75 -25.53 44.83
N LEU A 589 -1.79 -25.65 45.64
CA LEU A 589 -3.18 -25.51 45.19
C LEU A 589 -3.94 -24.53 46.07
N VAL A 590 -4.57 -23.55 45.42
CA VAL A 590 -5.40 -22.53 46.02
C VAL A 590 -6.78 -22.58 45.38
N GLN A 591 -7.81 -22.70 46.20
CA GLN A 591 -9.20 -22.62 45.76
C GLN A 591 -9.78 -21.26 46.13
N TYR A 592 -10.51 -20.64 45.21
CA TYR A 592 -11.15 -19.36 45.47
C TYR A 592 -12.64 -19.35 45.12
N SER A 593 -13.38 -18.51 45.82
CA SER A 593 -14.78 -18.17 45.55
C SER A 593 -15.04 -16.74 46.04
N SER A 594 -15.97 -16.52 46.97
CA SER A 594 -16.06 -15.25 47.73
C SER A 594 -14.93 -15.09 48.77
N ARG A 595 -14.13 -16.13 48.96
CA ARG A 595 -12.96 -16.19 49.85
C ARG A 595 -11.91 -17.08 49.21
N VAL A 596 -10.65 -16.86 49.55
CA VAL A 596 -9.52 -17.66 49.07
C VAL A 596 -9.10 -18.63 50.18
N ARG A 597 -8.79 -19.87 49.81
CA ARG A 597 -8.30 -20.93 50.71
C ARG A 597 -7.15 -21.66 50.05
N THR A 598 -6.00 -21.70 50.72
CA THR A 598 -4.92 -22.63 50.35
C THR A 598 -5.34 -24.05 50.73
N GLU A 599 -5.52 -24.94 49.75
CA GLU A 599 -5.78 -26.36 50.01
C GLU A 599 -4.50 -27.04 50.49
N PHE A 600 -3.37 -26.74 49.84
CA PHE A 600 -2.04 -27.12 50.28
C PHE A 600 -0.95 -26.21 49.69
N PRO A 601 0.07 -25.84 50.49
CA PRO A 601 1.21 -25.03 50.04
C PRO A 601 2.26 -25.85 49.26
N LEU A 602 3.20 -25.16 48.59
CA LEU A 602 4.23 -25.76 47.72
C LEU A 602 5.14 -26.78 48.44
N SER A 603 5.30 -26.68 49.76
CA SER A 603 6.14 -27.57 50.56
C SER A 603 5.43 -28.79 51.13
N MET A 604 4.09 -28.88 51.04
CA MET A 604 3.32 -29.87 51.81
C MET A 604 3.47 -31.30 51.26
N TYR A 605 3.39 -31.46 49.94
CA TYR A 605 3.47 -32.75 49.27
C TYR A 605 4.70 -32.81 48.38
N GLN A 606 5.34 -33.98 48.32
CA GLN A 606 6.62 -34.17 47.64
C GLN A 606 6.55 -35.19 46.50
N THR A 607 5.39 -35.82 46.33
CA THR A 607 5.13 -36.87 45.34
C THR A 607 3.86 -36.59 44.56
N LYS A 608 3.79 -37.06 43.31
CA LYS A 608 2.61 -36.88 42.45
C LYS A 608 1.37 -37.54 43.04
N GLU A 609 1.53 -38.72 43.62
CA GLU A 609 0.46 -39.55 44.16
C GLU A 609 -0.26 -38.84 45.32
N GLU A 610 0.48 -38.18 46.19
CA GLU A 610 -0.06 -37.41 47.31
C GLU A 610 -0.83 -36.17 46.84
N ILE A 611 -0.26 -35.41 45.88
CA ILE A 611 -0.91 -34.23 45.30
C ILE A 611 -2.22 -34.64 44.63
N LYS A 612 -2.20 -35.69 43.81
CA LYS A 612 -3.40 -36.16 43.09
C LYS A 612 -4.52 -36.57 44.04
N LYS A 613 -4.17 -37.25 45.13
CA LYS A 613 -5.14 -37.62 46.17
C LYS A 613 -5.67 -36.40 46.90
N ALA A 614 -4.83 -35.41 47.18
CA ALA A 614 -5.24 -34.17 47.82
C ALA A 614 -6.21 -33.36 46.93
N VAL A 615 -5.91 -33.22 45.63
CA VAL A 615 -6.74 -32.53 44.63
C VAL A 615 -8.14 -33.14 44.55
N MET A 616 -8.26 -34.48 44.53
CA MET A 616 -9.57 -35.13 44.45
C MET A 616 -10.44 -34.91 45.70
N ASN A 617 -9.82 -34.72 46.86
CA ASN A 617 -10.51 -34.51 48.13
C ASN A 617 -10.89 -33.04 48.41
N VAL A 618 -10.64 -32.12 47.48
CA VAL A 618 -10.99 -30.71 47.66
C VAL A 618 -12.52 -30.51 47.62
N ASP A 619 -13.05 -29.85 48.64
CA ASP A 619 -14.49 -29.55 48.74
C ASP A 619 -14.87 -28.34 47.88
N TYR A 620 -16.04 -28.38 47.23
CA TYR A 620 -16.56 -27.30 46.40
C TYR A 620 -17.20 -26.17 47.26
N MET A 621 -16.95 -24.90 46.95
CA MET A 621 -17.31 -23.76 47.82
C MET A 621 -18.66 -23.08 47.50
N GLU A 622 -19.12 -23.10 46.25
CA GLU A 622 -20.45 -22.63 45.80
C GLU A 622 -20.78 -21.14 46.05
N LYS A 623 -19.78 -20.26 46.16
CA LYS A 623 -19.98 -18.82 46.41
C LYS A 623 -19.64 -17.95 45.19
N GLY A 624 -19.37 -16.66 45.37
CA GLY A 624 -18.99 -15.73 44.29
C GLY A 624 -17.62 -16.03 43.68
N THR A 625 -17.15 -15.18 42.77
CA THR A 625 -15.90 -15.37 41.99
C THR A 625 -14.99 -14.16 42.21
N MET A 626 -14.08 -14.24 43.19
CA MET A 626 -13.11 -13.17 43.51
C MET A 626 -11.72 -13.55 42.99
N THR A 627 -11.52 -13.45 41.68
CA THR A 627 -10.28 -13.85 41.01
C THR A 627 -9.14 -12.88 41.35
N GLY A 628 -9.42 -11.59 41.52
CA GLY A 628 -8.41 -10.59 41.88
C GLY A 628 -7.82 -10.87 43.26
N LEU A 629 -8.66 -11.19 44.24
CA LEU A 629 -8.26 -11.60 45.58
C LEU A 629 -7.43 -12.90 45.55
N ALA A 630 -7.75 -13.82 44.64
CA ALA A 630 -7.02 -15.06 44.45
C ALA A 630 -5.59 -14.79 43.93
N LEU A 631 -5.46 -13.92 42.92
CA LEU A 631 -4.16 -13.48 42.39
C LEU A 631 -3.33 -12.77 43.45
N LYS A 632 -3.97 -11.89 44.25
CA LYS A 632 -3.32 -11.24 45.39
C LYS A 632 -2.72 -12.26 46.36
N HIS A 633 -3.53 -13.23 46.77
CA HIS A 633 -3.10 -14.27 47.70
C HIS A 633 -1.96 -15.13 47.11
N MET A 634 -1.99 -15.41 45.80
CA MET A 634 -0.92 -16.14 45.15
C MET A 634 0.41 -15.37 45.22
N VAL A 635 0.40 -14.08 44.90
CA VAL A 635 1.61 -13.24 44.89
C VAL A 635 2.15 -13.00 46.31
N GLU A 636 1.28 -12.66 47.27
CA GLU A 636 1.69 -12.28 48.62
C GLU A 636 1.95 -13.48 49.55
N ASN A 637 1.22 -14.60 49.37
CA ASN A 637 1.26 -15.75 50.27
C ASN A 637 1.81 -17.01 49.59
N SER A 638 1.19 -17.47 48.50
CA SER A 638 1.53 -18.77 47.91
C SER A 638 2.95 -18.86 47.35
N PHE A 639 3.48 -17.76 46.79
CA PHE A 639 4.87 -17.66 46.35
C PHE A 639 5.84 -17.12 47.42
N SER A 640 5.43 -17.10 48.68
CA SER A 640 6.31 -16.78 49.80
C SER A 640 7.18 -17.98 50.18
N GLU A 641 8.36 -17.71 50.76
CA GLU A 641 9.21 -18.77 51.30
C GLU A 641 8.55 -19.55 52.45
N ALA A 642 7.62 -18.91 53.17
CA ALA A 642 6.84 -19.53 54.24
C ALA A 642 5.91 -20.64 53.72
N ASP A 643 5.35 -20.47 52.51
CA ASP A 643 4.51 -21.47 51.83
C ASP A 643 5.32 -22.40 50.93
N GLY A 644 6.65 -22.36 51.01
CA GLY A 644 7.54 -23.33 50.37
C GLY A 644 8.07 -22.95 48.99
N ALA A 645 7.81 -21.72 48.53
CA ALA A 645 8.46 -21.19 47.34
C ALA A 645 9.97 -21.05 47.56
N ARG A 646 10.76 -21.29 46.51
CA ARG A 646 12.22 -21.20 46.61
C ARG A 646 12.67 -19.72 46.57
N PRO A 647 13.78 -19.38 47.27
CA PRO A 647 14.31 -18.02 47.27
C PRO A 647 14.58 -17.52 45.86
N ALA A 648 14.31 -16.23 45.62
CA ALA A 648 14.51 -15.61 44.31
C ALA A 648 15.95 -15.75 43.79
N GLU A 649 16.93 -15.81 44.69
CA GLU A 649 18.36 -16.02 44.39
C GLU A 649 18.66 -17.32 43.64
N LYS A 650 17.78 -18.33 43.75
CA LYS A 650 17.94 -19.61 43.03
C LYS A 650 17.42 -19.55 41.58
N ASN A 651 16.86 -18.42 41.17
CA ASN A 651 16.32 -18.16 39.83
C ASN A 651 15.42 -19.30 39.30
N ILE A 652 14.53 -19.78 40.17
CA ILE A 652 13.57 -20.85 39.84
C ILE A 652 12.34 -20.20 39.19
N PRO A 653 11.94 -20.62 37.98
CA PRO A 653 10.72 -20.12 37.36
C PRO A 653 9.49 -20.34 38.24
N ARG A 654 8.69 -19.30 38.41
CA ARG A 654 7.43 -19.31 39.15
C ARG A 654 6.29 -19.28 38.15
N VAL A 655 5.35 -20.20 38.27
CA VAL A 655 4.25 -20.36 37.32
C VAL A 655 2.92 -20.36 38.05
N GLY A 656 2.02 -19.45 37.67
CA GLY A 656 0.64 -19.41 38.16
C GLY A 656 -0.31 -19.93 37.09
N LEU A 657 -1.07 -21.00 37.37
CA LEU A 657 -2.07 -21.55 36.45
C LEU A 657 -3.47 -21.34 37.02
N VAL A 658 -4.25 -20.48 36.37
CA VAL A 658 -5.56 -20.01 36.85
C VAL A 658 -6.69 -20.64 36.05
N PHE A 659 -7.67 -21.21 36.73
CA PHE A 659 -8.91 -21.75 36.15
C PHE A 659 -10.11 -20.90 36.56
N THR A 660 -10.88 -20.39 35.59
CA THR A 660 -12.13 -19.65 35.84
C THR A 660 -13.21 -19.96 34.81
N ASP A 661 -14.49 -19.97 35.23
CA ASP A 661 -15.70 -20.13 34.37
C ASP A 661 -16.58 -18.88 34.41
N GLY A 662 -16.23 -17.89 35.23
CA GLY A 662 -17.10 -16.75 35.52
C GLY A 662 -16.38 -15.41 35.48
N ARG A 663 -17.15 -14.36 35.21
CA ARG A 663 -16.71 -12.97 35.35
C ARG A 663 -16.33 -12.70 36.81
N SER A 664 -15.13 -12.16 37.04
CA SER A 664 -14.68 -11.76 38.36
C SER A 664 -15.57 -10.65 38.95
N GLN A 665 -15.77 -10.69 40.26
CA GLN A 665 -16.56 -9.71 41.02
C GLN A 665 -15.69 -8.60 41.64
N ASP A 666 -14.37 -8.73 41.51
CA ASP A 666 -13.33 -7.81 41.95
C ASP A 666 -12.35 -7.50 40.81
N ASP A 667 -11.48 -6.51 41.03
CA ASP A 667 -10.49 -6.09 40.04
C ASP A 667 -9.34 -7.09 39.93
N ILE A 668 -9.15 -7.64 38.73
CA ILE A 668 -8.08 -8.58 38.39
C ILE A 668 -6.83 -7.88 37.86
N GLN A 669 -6.96 -6.67 37.31
CA GLN A 669 -5.90 -6.02 36.53
C GLN A 669 -4.69 -5.68 37.41
N GLU A 670 -4.93 -5.11 38.59
CA GLU A 670 -3.87 -4.73 39.52
C GLU A 670 -2.98 -5.92 39.90
N TRP A 671 -3.60 -7.05 40.24
CA TRP A 671 -2.87 -8.22 40.76
C TRP A 671 -2.32 -9.12 39.66
N ALA A 672 -2.96 -9.20 38.49
CA ALA A 672 -2.39 -9.84 37.31
C ALA A 672 -1.11 -9.13 36.87
N LYS A 673 -1.11 -7.80 36.83
CA LYS A 673 0.08 -7.00 36.51
C LYS A 673 1.20 -7.22 37.54
N LYS A 674 0.89 -7.12 38.83
CA LYS A 674 1.87 -7.37 39.91
C LYS A 674 2.45 -8.78 39.85
N ALA A 675 1.66 -9.79 39.49
CA ALA A 675 2.16 -11.15 39.33
C ALA A 675 3.19 -11.25 38.19
N LYS A 676 2.89 -10.65 37.03
CA LYS A 676 3.79 -10.61 35.88
C LYS A 676 5.08 -9.83 36.19
N GLU A 677 4.96 -8.67 36.85
CA GLU A 677 6.10 -7.85 37.29
C GLU A 677 6.97 -8.57 38.34
N ALA A 678 6.38 -9.46 39.14
CA ALA A 678 7.11 -10.31 40.09
C ALA A 678 7.82 -11.50 39.41
N GLY A 679 7.82 -11.56 38.08
CA GLY A 679 8.45 -12.63 37.29
C GLY A 679 7.68 -13.96 37.33
N ILE A 680 6.38 -13.91 37.61
CA ILE A 680 5.52 -15.10 37.60
C ILE A 680 4.93 -15.25 36.19
N THR A 681 5.19 -16.38 35.54
CA THR A 681 4.55 -16.72 34.27
C THR A 681 3.12 -17.17 34.53
N MET A 682 2.16 -16.39 34.02
CA MET A 682 0.74 -16.61 34.25
C MET A 682 0.11 -17.35 33.08
N TYR A 683 -0.55 -18.47 33.38
CA TYR A 683 -1.38 -19.23 32.47
C TYR A 683 -2.84 -19.07 32.88
N ALA A 684 -3.71 -18.80 31.92
CA ALA A 684 -5.14 -18.62 32.17
C ALA A 684 -5.94 -19.64 31.36
N VAL A 685 -6.80 -20.39 32.06
CA VAL A 685 -7.66 -21.44 31.49
C VAL A 685 -9.12 -21.11 31.75
N GLY A 686 -9.83 -20.83 30.67
CA GLY A 686 -11.28 -20.65 30.68
C GLY A 686 -11.99 -21.98 30.58
N VAL A 687 -12.86 -22.28 31.54
CA VAL A 687 -13.77 -23.42 31.51
C VAL A 687 -15.17 -22.89 31.21
N GLY A 688 -15.95 -23.51 30.32
CA GLY A 688 -17.37 -23.16 30.14
C GLY A 688 -17.66 -21.79 29.49
N LYS A 689 -18.30 -20.87 30.22
CA LYS A 689 -18.70 -19.52 29.77
C LYS A 689 -17.78 -18.43 30.34
N ALA A 690 -16.49 -18.74 30.46
CA ALA A 690 -15.51 -17.77 30.95
C ALA A 690 -15.47 -16.51 30.07
N VAL A 691 -15.06 -15.39 30.67
CA VAL A 691 -14.90 -14.12 29.94
C VAL A 691 -13.48 -14.09 29.39
N GLU A 692 -13.33 -14.23 28.07
CA GLU A 692 -12.04 -14.25 27.38
C GLU A 692 -11.16 -13.03 27.70
N ASP A 693 -11.75 -11.83 27.77
CA ASP A 693 -11.03 -10.60 28.10
C ASP A 693 -10.31 -10.69 29.47
N GLU A 694 -10.96 -11.27 30.49
CA GLU A 694 -10.40 -11.39 31.84
C GLU A 694 -9.26 -12.41 31.90
N LEU A 695 -9.40 -13.50 31.14
CA LEU A 695 -8.36 -14.53 31.04
C LEU A 695 -7.12 -14.02 30.32
N ARG A 696 -7.28 -13.24 29.25
CA ARG A 696 -6.17 -12.58 28.54
C ARG A 696 -5.45 -11.58 29.44
N GLU A 697 -6.19 -10.83 30.28
CA GLU A 697 -5.58 -9.94 31.26
C GLU A 697 -4.70 -10.69 32.28
N ILE A 698 -5.09 -11.92 32.65
CA ILE A 698 -4.34 -12.76 33.58
C ILE A 698 -3.10 -13.38 32.92
N ALA A 699 -3.23 -13.91 31.70
CA ALA A 699 -2.15 -14.64 31.01
C ALA A 699 -0.93 -13.76 30.67
N SER A 700 0.28 -14.30 30.74
CA SER A 700 1.53 -13.63 30.34
C SER A 700 1.74 -13.69 28.82
N GLU A 701 2.51 -12.79 28.23
CA GLU A 701 2.90 -12.91 26.81
C GLU A 701 3.89 -14.06 26.57
N PRO A 702 3.89 -14.71 25.39
CA PRO A 702 2.95 -14.53 24.29
C PRO A 702 1.60 -15.22 24.53
N MET A 703 0.49 -14.55 24.20
CA MET A 703 -0.88 -15.05 24.45
C MET A 703 -1.14 -16.46 23.91
N GLU A 704 -0.64 -16.79 22.72
CA GLU A 704 -0.83 -18.09 22.06
C GLU A 704 -0.31 -19.28 22.89
N LYS A 705 0.60 -19.03 23.84
CA LYS A 705 1.19 -20.08 24.70
C LYS A 705 0.59 -20.15 26.10
N HIS A 706 -0.01 -19.07 26.58
CA HIS A 706 -0.39 -18.89 27.99
C HIS A 706 -1.90 -18.71 28.20
N PHE A 707 -2.66 -18.47 27.13
CA PHE A 707 -4.11 -18.34 27.17
C PHE A 707 -4.79 -19.57 26.54
N PHE A 708 -5.72 -20.18 27.27
CA PHE A 708 -6.49 -21.34 26.81
C PHE A 708 -7.97 -21.14 27.12
N TYR A 709 -8.82 -21.25 26.11
CA TYR A 709 -10.27 -21.19 26.26
C TYR A 709 -10.86 -22.52 25.80
N THR A 710 -11.43 -23.33 26.69
CA THR A 710 -11.85 -24.67 26.29
C THR A 710 -13.26 -25.10 26.68
N ALA A 711 -13.90 -25.71 25.67
CA ALA A 711 -14.82 -26.83 25.81
C ALA A 711 -14.15 -28.17 25.41
N ASP A 712 -12.84 -28.18 25.13
CA ASP A 712 -12.12 -29.27 24.47
C ASP A 712 -10.80 -29.67 25.17
N PHE A 713 -10.48 -30.96 25.19
CA PHE A 713 -9.41 -31.57 26.01
C PHE A 713 -7.99 -31.39 25.43
N THR A 714 -7.83 -30.74 24.27
CA THR A 714 -6.54 -30.55 23.57
C THR A 714 -5.59 -29.56 24.27
N ALA A 715 -6.12 -28.60 25.04
CA ALA A 715 -5.32 -27.66 25.81
C ALA A 715 -4.47 -28.34 26.91
N ILE A 716 -4.85 -29.54 27.36
CA ILE A 716 -4.11 -30.29 28.38
C ILE A 716 -2.73 -30.68 27.87
N SER A 717 -2.66 -31.19 26.64
CA SER A 717 -1.39 -31.61 26.02
C SER A 717 -0.49 -30.40 25.78
N GLN A 718 -1.04 -29.28 25.30
CA GLN A 718 -0.28 -28.07 25.02
C GLN A 718 0.24 -27.39 26.28
N ILE A 719 -0.58 -27.25 27.33
CA ILE A 719 -0.13 -26.68 28.61
C ILE A 719 0.95 -27.56 29.21
N ALA A 720 0.76 -28.88 29.21
CA ALA A 720 1.72 -29.78 29.81
C ALA A 720 3.03 -29.88 29.00
N GLU A 721 2.98 -29.76 27.67
CA GLU A 721 4.18 -29.59 26.84
C GLU A 721 4.88 -28.25 27.12
N ASN A 722 4.14 -27.14 27.20
CA ASN A 722 4.70 -25.82 27.52
C ASN A 722 5.34 -25.80 28.92
N LEU A 723 4.77 -26.49 29.90
CA LEU A 723 5.35 -26.65 31.24
C LEU A 723 6.54 -27.64 31.27
N LYS A 724 6.68 -28.51 30.25
CA LYS A 724 7.84 -29.40 30.07
C LYS A 724 9.00 -28.74 29.30
N LEU A 725 8.72 -27.72 28.47
CA LEU A 725 9.68 -27.17 27.52
C LEU A 725 10.75 -26.26 28.20
N ASN A 726 11.96 -26.80 28.27
CA ASN A 726 13.27 -26.15 28.07
C ASN A 726 13.52 -24.79 28.74
N VAL A 727 14.01 -24.79 29.99
CA VAL A 727 14.91 -23.73 30.49
C VAL A 727 16.31 -24.00 29.95
N CYS A 728 16.52 -23.77 28.67
CA CYS A 728 17.83 -23.75 28.02
C CYS A 728 17.77 -22.75 26.86
N ALA A 729 17.83 -21.45 27.17
CA ALA A 729 18.41 -20.42 26.31
C ALA A 729 18.27 -19.07 27.01
N ALA A 730 19.39 -18.36 27.10
CA ALA A 730 19.42 -16.95 27.42
C ALA A 730 18.55 -16.17 26.42
N GLU A 731 17.81 -15.17 26.92
CA GLU A 731 17.13 -14.18 26.09
C GLU A 731 18.18 -13.28 25.43
N SER A 732 18.66 -13.69 24.25
CA SER A 732 19.22 -12.77 23.27
C SER A 732 18.08 -12.17 22.45
N GLN A 733 18.04 -10.83 22.45
CA GLN A 733 17.42 -10.04 21.39
C GLN A 733 17.90 -10.57 20.03
N GLY A 734 16.96 -10.82 19.13
CA GLY A 734 17.23 -11.23 17.77
C GLY A 734 15.91 -11.40 17.03
N GLU A 735 15.67 -10.47 16.12
CA GLU A 735 14.57 -10.49 15.16
C GLU A 735 14.34 -11.89 14.60
N ILE A 736 13.10 -12.36 14.63
CA ILE A 736 12.70 -13.50 13.80
C ILE A 736 12.58 -12.96 12.38
N GLU A 737 13.71 -12.91 11.67
CA GLU A 737 13.67 -12.98 10.21
C GLU A 737 13.03 -14.31 9.83
N VAL A 738 11.90 -14.24 9.14
CA VAL A 738 11.30 -15.38 8.45
C VAL A 738 12.26 -15.83 7.35
N LYS A 739 13.05 -16.87 7.62
CA LYS A 739 13.78 -17.63 6.61
C LYS A 739 13.14 -19.01 6.46
N ASP A 740 12.25 -19.11 5.48
CA ASP A 740 12.25 -20.10 4.39
C ASP A 740 10.81 -20.29 3.83
N PRO A 741 10.50 -19.85 2.59
CA PRO A 741 9.19 -20.02 1.96
C PRO A 741 8.83 -21.45 1.52
N CYS A 742 9.68 -22.46 1.71
CA CYS A 742 9.46 -23.79 1.10
C CYS A 742 8.82 -24.87 1.99
N ALA A 743 8.37 -24.59 3.21
CA ALA A 743 7.66 -25.57 4.04
C ALA A 743 6.14 -25.70 3.71
N CYS A 744 5.76 -25.65 2.43
CA CYS A 744 4.36 -25.76 1.97
C CYS A 744 3.99 -27.11 1.34
N GLU A 745 4.91 -28.06 1.19
CA GLU A 745 4.59 -29.36 0.57
C GLU A 745 3.57 -30.17 1.38
N SER A 746 3.62 -30.12 2.71
CA SER A 746 2.66 -30.81 3.58
C SER A 746 1.26 -30.19 3.57
N LEU A 747 1.16 -28.86 3.35
CA LEU A 747 -0.11 -28.13 3.22
C LEU A 747 -0.74 -28.37 1.84
N VAL A 748 0.06 -28.47 0.77
CA VAL A 748 -0.43 -28.78 -0.58
C VAL A 748 -0.92 -30.23 -0.66
N GLU A 749 -0.21 -31.19 -0.06
CA GLU A 749 -0.69 -32.58 0.04
C GLU A 749 -1.99 -32.66 0.85
N PHE A 750 -2.06 -31.98 2.00
CA PHE A 750 -3.28 -31.93 2.79
C PHE A 750 -4.44 -31.31 2.00
N GLN A 751 -4.21 -30.20 1.28
CA GLN A 751 -5.24 -29.53 0.50
C GLN A 751 -5.71 -30.40 -0.68
N GLN A 752 -4.81 -31.09 -1.39
CA GLN A 752 -5.15 -32.03 -2.46
C GLN A 752 -5.94 -33.23 -1.95
N VAL A 753 -5.54 -33.82 -0.82
CA VAL A 753 -6.28 -34.92 -0.19
C VAL A 753 -7.66 -34.44 0.22
N THR A 754 -7.77 -33.26 0.85
CA THR A 754 -9.04 -32.69 1.31
C THR A 754 -9.99 -32.42 0.13
N MET A 755 -9.49 -31.82 -0.97
CA MET A 755 -10.28 -31.57 -2.17
C MET A 755 -10.75 -32.86 -2.85
N SER A 756 -9.88 -33.87 -2.97
CA SER A 756 -10.28 -35.17 -3.53
C SER A 756 -11.35 -35.88 -2.69
N THR A 757 -11.28 -35.72 -1.37
CA THR A 757 -12.26 -36.29 -0.44
C THR A 757 -13.60 -35.55 -0.54
N LEU A 758 -13.57 -34.23 -0.72
CA LEU A 758 -14.75 -33.40 -0.91
C LEU A 758 -15.48 -33.73 -2.22
N ASP A 759 -14.73 -33.98 -3.30
CA ASP A 759 -15.28 -34.41 -4.59
C ASP A 759 -15.94 -35.80 -4.51
N GLN A 760 -15.32 -36.75 -3.79
CA GLN A 760 -15.93 -38.05 -3.55
C GLN A 760 -17.23 -37.95 -2.73
N LEU A 761 -17.28 -37.03 -1.76
CA LEU A 761 -18.48 -36.78 -0.96
C LEU A 761 -19.59 -36.15 -1.81
N ASN A 762 -19.26 -35.18 -2.66
CA ASN A 762 -20.21 -34.57 -3.59
C ASN A 762 -20.76 -35.57 -4.62
N GLN A 763 -19.94 -36.49 -5.13
CA GLN A 763 -20.43 -37.58 -6.00
C GLN A 763 -21.39 -38.51 -5.27
N LYS A 764 -21.09 -38.88 -4.02
CA LYS A 764 -21.99 -39.71 -3.20
C LYS A 764 -23.30 -38.98 -2.89
N LEU A 765 -23.23 -37.69 -2.58
CA LEU A 765 -24.41 -36.85 -2.33
C LEU A 765 -25.31 -36.80 -3.57
N SER A 766 -24.73 -36.52 -4.75
CA SER A 766 -25.43 -36.51 -6.04
C SER A 766 -26.10 -37.85 -6.36
N ALA A 767 -25.41 -38.97 -6.10
CA ALA A 767 -25.97 -40.31 -6.27
C ALA A 767 -27.13 -40.60 -5.29
N MET A 768 -27.05 -40.08 -4.06
CA MET A 768 -28.13 -40.18 -3.08
C MET A 768 -29.35 -39.35 -3.49
N THR A 769 -29.15 -38.13 -3.98
CA THR A 769 -30.22 -37.24 -4.47
C THR A 769 -30.95 -37.89 -5.64
N LYS A 770 -30.23 -38.45 -6.63
CA LYS A 770 -30.85 -39.19 -7.74
C LYS A 770 -31.65 -40.40 -7.27
N ARG A 771 -31.19 -41.13 -6.25
CA ARG A 771 -31.96 -42.25 -5.67
C ARG A 771 -33.22 -41.79 -4.96
N LEU A 772 -33.17 -40.62 -4.30
CA LEU A 772 -34.32 -39.98 -3.66
C LEU A 772 -35.35 -39.54 -4.69
N GLU A 773 -34.95 -38.92 -5.80
CA GLU A 773 -35.85 -38.55 -6.90
C GLU A 773 -36.52 -39.77 -7.57
N VAL A 774 -35.77 -40.87 -7.71
CA VAL A 774 -36.32 -42.14 -8.22
C VAL A 774 -37.32 -42.75 -7.22
N LEU A 775 -37.06 -42.65 -5.92
CA LEU A 775 -38.00 -43.10 -4.89
C LEU A 775 -39.26 -42.23 -4.82
N GLU A 776 -39.13 -40.91 -4.95
CA GLU A 776 -40.27 -39.98 -5.00
C GLU A 776 -41.15 -40.25 -6.23
N SER A 777 -40.55 -40.45 -7.41
CA SER A 777 -41.32 -40.79 -8.63
C SER A 777 -42.01 -42.16 -8.55
N GLN A 778 -41.41 -43.13 -7.87
CA GLN A 778 -42.04 -44.43 -7.60
C GLN A 778 -43.16 -44.36 -6.55
N LEU A 779 -43.09 -43.41 -5.61
CA LEU A 779 -44.15 -43.18 -4.62
C LEU A 779 -45.34 -42.41 -5.23
N LEU A 780 -45.07 -41.49 -6.16
CA LEU A 780 -46.10 -40.74 -6.89
C LEU A 780 -46.91 -41.59 -7.87
N THR A 781 -46.35 -42.70 -8.37
CA THR A 781 -47.02 -43.64 -9.27
C THR A 781 -47.80 -44.75 -8.55
N ARG A 782 -47.74 -44.81 -7.21
CA ARG A 782 -48.46 -45.78 -6.36
C ARG A 782 -49.66 -45.20 -5.60
N LYS A 783 -50.00 -43.93 -5.83
CA LYS A 783 -51.30 -43.33 -5.50
C LYS A 783 -52.11 -43.18 -6.78
#